data_AF-A0A1M5J1Q5-F1
#
_entry.id   AF-A0A1M5J1Q5-F1
#
_cell.length_a   1.000
_cell.length_b   1.000
_cell.length_c   1.000
_cell.angle_alpha   90.00
_cell.angle_beta   90.00
_cell.angle_gamma   90.00
#
_symmetry.space_group_name_H-M   'P 1'
#
loop_
_entity.id
_entity.type
_entity.pdbx_description
1 polymer ?
#
loop_
_entity_poly.entity_id
_entity_poly.type
_entity_poly.pdbx_seq_one_letter_code
_entity_poly.pdbx_strand_id
1 'polypeptide(L)'
;MKISKFILIFFFGLIGAFVFGQEKQVTICWDVSYSMYNRDLDKEFYFLDAYFKTNMDASVALLSFNNEVVSKESFGVKGGDWSNIKERLRGLTYDGATSFELLDAYTEKGDVLVFTDGNQNLGTTTPNFGGEVYIINGKKDFNRASLNLLTIVNNGNLINLTEKTGEFGSSGKTKAYSGTVYSGTSGLAAVDVYIKEFQSQGIKTNTSGGYSIRASVGDTLVVSFGNKKKQILLEEEDELDFVFDDSGIQLQEVVVVEDRDKPTEEITTGFGKENKDKIGYAVQSIDEEDISPIATTGNTAIQGKFSGVSLGQNEDLSQIKMRPSNSVLGNNYGLIVIDGVPMERSNSFTGEVANTDFVNPQNIAEVTVLKGLAATNRFGSLGANGVLLITTKTAKSNGPTGKKRDLAQLTDNFYDGKLKVNNKTLVTPYLKELKKGKNLEEAYKIYLNQRKSYWDNPEYLVDVASFFYGSKPELGNRILSNILEKDNVGFEELRGMYLKSMETGNHKMALVASTKMLDEYPNKIQPYLDVAMAHKGAGNYQEAYDMLASIVDRKANTELNFLGLDKIAGAEIRNLVNRNGKDLDMNKVEPKYRNNLTYNARLLLDWSNPDAEFVVQFVNPQKRFFNWEHTDTSDKKRILNELQHGYASEQFEIVGSDTVGDWILNVTYLGNRTHGNKVPTFLKCTVQYNFGKPNQRNEEFMIRLMESGEEQQLAKFAVQ
;
A
#
# COMPACT_ATOMS: atom_id res chain seq x y z
N MET A 1 -73.94 -59.62 -40.32
CA MET A 1 -73.44 -60.63 -39.36
C MET A 1 -73.08 -59.91 -38.06
N LYS A 2 -73.83 -60.18 -36.98
CA LYS A 2 -73.62 -59.91 -35.53
C LYS A 2 -73.14 -58.52 -35.02
N ILE A 3 -74.00 -57.85 -34.22
CA ILE A 3 -73.88 -57.52 -32.75
C ILE A 3 -72.93 -56.33 -32.47
N SER A 4 -73.32 -55.20 -31.86
CA SER A 4 -73.80 -55.01 -30.47
C SER A 4 -74.29 -53.56 -30.25
N LYS A 5 -75.35 -53.38 -29.44
CA LYS A 5 -75.74 -52.09 -28.81
C LYS A 5 -74.92 -51.89 -27.54
N PHE A 6 -74.57 -50.65 -27.17
CA PHE A 6 -74.82 -50.16 -25.80
C PHE A 6 -74.74 -48.62 -25.75
N ILE A 7 -75.68 -48.06 -25.00
CA ILE A 7 -75.95 -46.64 -24.74
C ILE A 7 -74.97 -46.12 -23.68
N LEU A 8 -74.52 -44.86 -23.81
CA LEU A 8 -73.87 -44.13 -22.73
C LEU A 8 -74.39 -42.68 -22.67
N ILE A 9 -75.03 -42.32 -21.56
CA ILE A 9 -75.38 -40.95 -21.15
C ILE A 9 -75.00 -40.78 -19.66
N PHE A 10 -74.15 -39.77 -19.42
CA PHE A 10 -73.94 -38.91 -18.23
C PHE A 10 -73.67 -39.49 -16.84
N PHE A 11 -72.56 -39.05 -16.18
CA PHE A 11 -72.59 -38.02 -15.12
C PHE A 11 -71.19 -37.52 -14.69
N PHE A 12 -71.21 -36.34 -14.06
CA PHE A 12 -70.15 -35.44 -13.57
C PHE A 12 -68.91 -36.02 -12.85
N GLY A 13 -67.77 -35.36 -13.04
CA GLY A 13 -66.62 -35.36 -12.13
C GLY A 13 -65.93 -34.00 -12.12
N LEU A 14 -66.14 -33.22 -11.05
CA LEU A 14 -65.37 -32.02 -10.72
C LEU A 14 -63.90 -32.42 -10.51
N ILE A 15 -63.00 -31.93 -11.37
CA ILE A 15 -61.56 -31.96 -11.08
C ILE A 15 -61.18 -30.52 -10.74
N GLY A 16 -61.06 -30.24 -9.44
CA GLY A 16 -60.38 -29.05 -8.98
C GLY A 16 -58.93 -29.13 -9.44
N ALA A 17 -58.53 -28.22 -10.33
CA ALA A 17 -57.14 -28.07 -10.69
C ALA A 17 -56.41 -27.54 -9.45
N PHE A 18 -55.66 -28.41 -8.77
CA PHE A 18 -54.61 -27.95 -7.88
C PHE A 18 -53.59 -27.22 -8.76
N VAL A 19 -53.65 -25.89 -8.75
CA VAL A 19 -52.54 -25.06 -9.20
C VAL A 19 -51.44 -25.31 -8.16
N PHE A 20 -50.48 -26.18 -8.48
CA PHE A 20 -49.21 -26.18 -7.76
C PHE A 20 -48.59 -24.80 -7.98
N GLY A 21 -48.63 -23.94 -6.96
CA GLY A 21 -47.88 -22.70 -6.96
C GLY A 21 -46.41 -23.03 -7.20
N GLN A 22 -45.79 -22.36 -8.17
CA GLN A 22 -44.37 -22.53 -8.44
C GLN A 22 -43.59 -22.14 -7.19
N GLU A 23 -42.77 -23.07 -6.66
CA GLU A 23 -41.94 -22.85 -5.48
C GLU A 23 -41.04 -21.64 -5.72
N LYS A 24 -41.12 -20.64 -4.83
CA LYS A 24 -40.40 -19.38 -5.02
C LYS A 24 -38.92 -19.58 -4.67
N GLN A 25 -38.03 -19.13 -5.55
CA GLN A 25 -36.59 -19.12 -5.29
C GLN A 25 -36.21 -17.82 -4.58
N VAL A 26 -35.56 -17.91 -3.43
CA VAL A 26 -35.18 -16.77 -2.61
C VAL A 26 -33.72 -16.91 -2.19
N THR A 27 -32.93 -15.85 -2.37
CA THR A 27 -31.58 -15.77 -1.79
C THR A 27 -31.59 -14.74 -0.67
N ILE A 28 -31.20 -15.13 0.54
CA ILE A 28 -30.98 -14.23 1.67
C ILE A 28 -29.48 -13.97 1.77
N CYS A 29 -29.04 -12.77 1.41
CA CYS A 29 -27.69 -12.30 1.67
C CYS A 29 -27.67 -11.66 3.07
N TRP A 30 -26.96 -12.28 4.01
CA TRP A 30 -26.93 -11.90 5.41
C TRP A 30 -25.55 -11.42 5.81
N ASP A 31 -25.43 -10.13 6.06
CA ASP A 31 -24.19 -9.49 6.46
C ASP A 31 -23.83 -9.89 7.91
N VAL A 32 -22.67 -10.53 8.05
CA VAL A 32 -22.05 -10.99 9.31
C VAL A 32 -20.72 -10.27 9.60
N SER A 33 -20.52 -9.08 9.04
CA SER A 33 -19.45 -8.16 9.44
C SER A 33 -19.61 -7.71 10.91
N TYR A 34 -18.55 -7.12 11.46
CA TYR A 34 -18.57 -6.61 12.82
C TYR A 34 -19.58 -5.45 12.99
N SER A 35 -19.73 -4.57 12.01
CA SER A 35 -20.71 -3.47 12.04
C SER A 35 -22.13 -3.99 12.36
N MET A 36 -22.46 -5.20 11.90
CA MET A 36 -23.76 -5.82 12.09
C MET A 36 -23.95 -6.53 13.43
N TYR A 37 -22.94 -6.58 14.31
CA TYR A 37 -23.00 -7.28 15.60
C TYR A 37 -24.15 -6.80 16.52
N ASN A 38 -24.50 -5.50 16.45
CA ASN A 38 -25.57 -4.89 17.26
C ASN A 38 -26.88 -4.62 16.47
N ARG A 39 -27.13 -5.37 15.39
CA ARG A 39 -28.36 -5.25 14.58
C ARG A 39 -29.64 -5.60 15.37
N ASP A 40 -30.77 -5.04 14.95
CA ASP A 40 -32.08 -5.31 15.54
C ASP A 40 -32.73 -6.56 14.89
N LEU A 41 -32.33 -7.73 15.39
CA LEU A 41 -32.83 -9.01 14.88
C LEU A 41 -34.36 -9.15 14.99
N ASP A 42 -34.99 -8.55 15.99
CA ASP A 42 -36.43 -8.68 16.18
C ASP A 42 -37.20 -8.00 15.04
N LYS A 43 -36.75 -6.82 14.60
CA LYS A 43 -37.33 -6.13 13.43
C LYS A 43 -37.09 -6.87 12.13
N GLU A 44 -35.89 -7.39 11.91
CA GLU A 44 -35.55 -8.12 10.70
C GLU A 44 -36.29 -9.47 10.63
N PHE A 45 -36.45 -10.14 11.77
CA PHE A 45 -37.27 -11.34 11.87
C PHE A 45 -38.76 -11.04 11.70
N TYR A 46 -39.25 -9.89 12.17
CA TYR A 46 -40.62 -9.44 11.88
C TYR A 46 -40.83 -9.25 10.36
N PHE A 47 -39.86 -8.68 9.66
CA PHE A 47 -39.91 -8.58 8.20
C PHE A 47 -39.93 -9.96 7.53
N LEU A 48 -39.05 -10.89 7.93
CA LEU A 48 -39.04 -12.25 7.39
C LEU A 48 -40.33 -13.03 7.71
N ASP A 49 -40.88 -12.85 8.92
CA ASP A 49 -42.19 -13.40 9.31
C ASP A 49 -43.30 -12.89 8.37
N ALA A 50 -43.28 -11.61 7.98
CA ALA A 50 -44.24 -11.07 7.02
C ALA A 50 -43.99 -11.59 5.59
N TYR A 51 -42.72 -11.67 5.17
CA TYR A 51 -42.33 -12.14 3.84
C TYR A 51 -42.70 -13.62 3.60
N PHE A 52 -42.47 -14.50 4.57
CA PHE A 52 -42.80 -15.92 4.42
C PHE A 52 -44.29 -16.24 4.67
N LYS A 53 -45.06 -15.32 5.25
CA LYS A 53 -46.53 -15.41 5.26
C LYS A 53 -47.14 -15.17 3.88
N THR A 54 -46.50 -14.38 3.03
CA THR A 54 -46.94 -14.15 1.64
C THR A 54 -46.31 -15.16 0.67
N ASN A 55 -45.09 -15.60 0.95
CA ASN A 55 -44.36 -16.61 0.16
C ASN A 55 -44.26 -17.92 0.95
N MET A 56 -45.40 -18.62 1.07
CA MET A 56 -45.54 -19.77 1.99
C MET A 56 -44.68 -20.99 1.62
N ASP A 57 -44.41 -21.22 0.33
CA ASP A 57 -43.57 -22.32 -0.13
C ASP A 57 -42.40 -21.75 -0.94
N ALA A 58 -41.18 -21.91 -0.43
CA ALA A 58 -39.97 -21.32 -1.01
C ALA A 58 -38.73 -22.19 -0.79
N SER A 59 -37.85 -22.19 -1.79
CA SER A 59 -36.48 -22.70 -1.71
C SER A 59 -35.55 -21.52 -1.41
N VAL A 60 -34.89 -21.55 -0.25
CA VAL A 60 -34.11 -20.44 0.28
C VAL A 60 -32.62 -20.79 0.29
N ALA A 61 -31.81 -20.00 -0.40
CA ALA A 61 -30.35 -19.99 -0.24
C ALA A 61 -29.96 -18.91 0.78
N LEU A 62 -29.44 -19.29 1.93
CA LEU A 62 -28.86 -18.37 2.92
C LEU A 62 -27.37 -18.20 2.63
N LEU A 63 -26.99 -17.01 2.20
CA LEU A 63 -25.62 -16.58 1.96
C LEU A 63 -25.15 -15.70 3.12
N SER A 64 -24.27 -16.19 3.99
CA SER A 64 -23.63 -15.34 5.00
C SER A 64 -22.33 -14.75 4.44
N PHE A 65 -22.11 -13.45 4.64
CA PHE A 65 -20.95 -12.76 4.08
C PHE A 65 -20.41 -11.66 5.00
N ASN A 66 -19.13 -11.35 4.84
CA ASN A 66 -18.41 -10.26 5.49
C ASN A 66 -17.33 -9.74 4.51
N ASN A 67 -16.04 -9.84 4.86
CA ASN A 67 -14.91 -9.58 3.97
C ASN A 67 -14.83 -10.59 2.80
N GLU A 68 -15.57 -11.70 2.90
CA GLU A 68 -15.73 -12.74 1.90
C GLU A 68 -17.12 -13.40 2.04
N VAL A 69 -17.46 -14.31 1.13
CA VAL A 69 -18.61 -15.21 1.33
C VAL A 69 -18.22 -16.30 2.33
N VAL A 70 -18.90 -16.35 3.48
CA VAL A 70 -18.60 -17.24 4.61
C VAL A 70 -19.29 -18.59 4.46
N SER A 71 -20.58 -18.61 4.10
CA SER A 71 -21.32 -19.85 3.83
C SER A 71 -22.45 -19.62 2.83
N LYS A 72 -22.79 -20.68 2.07
CA LYS A 72 -24.03 -20.79 1.28
C LYS A 72 -24.75 -22.06 1.73
N GLU A 73 -25.90 -21.91 2.36
CA GLU A 73 -26.70 -23.00 2.93
C GLU A 73 -28.11 -23.01 2.32
N SER A 74 -28.67 -24.20 2.06
CA SER A 74 -30.00 -24.33 1.44
C SER A 74 -31.04 -24.78 2.45
N PHE A 75 -32.20 -24.13 2.43
CA PHE A 75 -33.34 -24.39 3.29
C PHE A 75 -34.63 -24.45 2.48
N GLY A 76 -35.60 -25.23 2.94
CA GLY A 76 -36.97 -25.21 2.42
C GLY A 76 -37.90 -24.53 3.42
N VAL A 77 -38.75 -23.64 2.93
CA VAL A 77 -39.88 -23.06 3.67
C VAL A 77 -41.15 -23.70 3.15
N LYS A 78 -42.00 -24.20 4.06
CA LYS A 78 -43.28 -24.82 3.72
C LYS A 78 -44.39 -24.27 4.60
N GLY A 79 -45.51 -23.87 4.01
CA GLY A 79 -46.62 -23.25 4.75
C GLY A 79 -46.20 -22.01 5.56
N GLY A 80 -45.15 -21.32 5.13
CA GLY A 80 -44.57 -20.15 5.80
C GLY A 80 -43.66 -20.45 7.00
N ASP A 81 -43.38 -21.72 7.29
CA ASP A 81 -42.47 -22.09 8.39
C ASP A 81 -41.00 -21.95 7.96
N TRP A 82 -40.33 -20.93 8.51
CA TRP A 82 -38.92 -20.63 8.30
C TRP A 82 -38.08 -20.81 9.58
N SER A 83 -38.57 -21.58 10.56
CA SER A 83 -37.95 -21.72 11.89
C SER A 83 -36.49 -22.19 11.84
N ASN A 84 -36.15 -23.09 10.90
CA ASN A 84 -34.78 -23.56 10.69
C ASN A 84 -33.82 -22.43 10.26
N ILE A 85 -34.28 -21.53 9.39
CA ILE A 85 -33.51 -20.35 8.98
C ILE A 85 -33.36 -19.40 10.17
N LYS A 86 -34.43 -19.18 10.94
CA LYS A 86 -34.41 -18.33 12.14
C LYS A 86 -33.42 -18.81 13.19
N GLU A 87 -33.38 -20.12 13.47
CA GLU A 87 -32.41 -20.73 14.37
C GLU A 87 -30.99 -20.56 13.85
N ARG A 88 -30.77 -20.80 12.55
CA ARG A 88 -29.47 -20.64 11.91
C ARG A 88 -28.95 -19.21 12.02
N LEU A 89 -29.80 -18.21 11.76
CA LEU A 89 -29.45 -16.79 11.83
C LEU A 89 -29.05 -16.36 13.25
N ARG A 90 -29.74 -16.86 14.29
CA ARG A 90 -29.39 -16.59 15.70
C ARG A 90 -28.02 -17.13 16.11
N GLY A 91 -27.54 -18.19 15.45
CA GLY A 91 -26.25 -18.82 15.72
C GLY A 91 -25.07 -18.24 14.93
N LEU A 92 -25.28 -17.23 14.08
CA LEU A 92 -24.21 -16.62 13.28
C LEU A 92 -23.23 -15.81 14.15
N THR A 93 -21.97 -15.83 13.75
CA THR A 93 -20.89 -15.07 14.38
C THR A 93 -20.55 -13.86 13.53
N TYR A 94 -20.48 -12.68 14.15
CA TYR A 94 -20.24 -11.40 13.47
C TYR A 94 -18.79 -10.95 13.67
N ASP A 95 -18.02 -10.88 12.58
CA ASP A 95 -16.59 -10.57 12.59
C ASP A 95 -16.09 -10.22 11.19
N GLY A 96 -15.11 -9.31 11.14
CA GLY A 96 -14.48 -8.86 9.89
C GLY A 96 -15.17 -7.64 9.30
N ALA A 97 -14.50 -7.07 8.32
CA ALA A 97 -14.98 -6.00 7.45
C ALA A 97 -16.17 -6.47 6.57
N THR A 98 -16.72 -5.55 5.79
CA THR A 98 -17.78 -5.81 4.82
C THR A 98 -17.26 -5.63 3.40
N SER A 99 -17.50 -6.65 2.56
CA SER A 99 -17.28 -6.61 1.12
C SER A 99 -18.52 -7.13 0.40
N PHE A 100 -19.06 -6.32 -0.52
CA PHE A 100 -20.15 -6.76 -1.40
C PHE A 100 -19.66 -7.42 -2.68
N GLU A 101 -18.34 -7.57 -2.84
CA GLU A 101 -17.76 -8.19 -4.03
C GLU A 101 -18.21 -9.65 -4.17
N LEU A 102 -18.47 -10.06 -5.41
CA LEU A 102 -18.83 -11.42 -5.80
C LEU A 102 -20.16 -11.94 -5.21
N LEU A 103 -20.95 -11.14 -4.48
CA LEU A 103 -22.24 -11.60 -3.95
C LEU A 103 -23.20 -11.99 -5.08
N ASP A 104 -23.19 -11.24 -6.18
CA ASP A 104 -23.97 -11.50 -7.39
C ASP A 104 -23.69 -12.88 -8.00
N ALA A 105 -22.44 -13.35 -7.96
CA ALA A 105 -22.04 -14.67 -8.45
C ALA A 105 -22.72 -15.84 -7.72
N TYR A 106 -23.25 -15.62 -6.52
CA TYR A 106 -23.94 -16.64 -5.72
C TYR A 106 -25.47 -16.56 -5.80
N THR A 107 -26.00 -15.51 -6.42
CA THR A 107 -27.44 -15.30 -6.57
C THR A 107 -27.99 -15.94 -7.84
N GLU A 108 -29.09 -16.68 -7.69
CA GLU A 108 -29.82 -17.30 -8.81
C GLU A 108 -31.02 -16.42 -9.20
N LYS A 109 -31.74 -16.78 -10.28
CA LYS A 109 -32.96 -16.07 -10.68
C LYS A 109 -34.05 -16.25 -9.60
N GLY A 110 -34.40 -15.18 -8.90
CA GLY A 110 -35.42 -15.19 -7.85
C GLY A 110 -35.43 -13.88 -7.05
N ASP A 111 -36.06 -13.87 -5.88
CA ASP A 111 -35.95 -12.72 -4.97
C ASP A 111 -34.58 -12.74 -4.29
N VAL A 112 -33.96 -11.57 -4.14
CA VAL A 112 -32.71 -11.40 -3.40
C VAL A 112 -32.94 -10.43 -2.24
N LEU A 113 -32.85 -10.95 -1.02
CA LEU A 113 -33.02 -10.19 0.23
C LEU A 113 -31.65 -9.90 0.82
N VAL A 114 -31.16 -8.67 0.71
CA VAL A 114 -29.84 -8.25 1.22
C VAL A 114 -30.01 -7.53 2.54
N PHE A 115 -29.62 -8.16 3.64
CA PHE A 115 -29.66 -7.56 4.96
C PHE A 115 -28.29 -7.02 5.35
N THR A 116 -28.15 -5.69 5.40
CA THR A 116 -26.89 -4.99 5.67
C THR A 116 -27.15 -3.56 6.19
N ASP A 117 -26.19 -2.99 6.91
CA ASP A 117 -26.17 -1.55 7.24
C ASP A 117 -25.49 -0.72 6.14
N GLY A 118 -25.09 -1.35 5.03
CA GLY A 118 -24.53 -0.67 3.86
C GLY A 118 -23.08 -0.23 4.03
N ASN A 119 -22.46 -0.44 5.21
CA ASN A 119 -21.04 -0.18 5.36
C ASN A 119 -20.26 -1.11 4.43
N GLN A 120 -19.50 -0.56 3.49
CA GLN A 120 -18.59 -1.30 2.62
C GLN A 120 -17.21 -0.69 2.80
N ASN A 121 -16.43 -1.28 3.70
CA ASN A 121 -15.08 -0.83 4.01
C ASN A 121 -14.00 -1.70 3.34
N LEU A 122 -14.38 -2.80 2.67
CA LEU A 122 -13.48 -3.61 1.85
C LEU A 122 -13.97 -3.73 0.40
N GLY A 123 -13.23 -3.12 -0.52
CA GLY A 123 -13.56 -3.09 -1.95
C GLY A 123 -14.53 -1.97 -2.32
N THR A 124 -14.72 -1.74 -3.61
CA THR A 124 -15.52 -0.61 -4.13
C THR A 124 -16.62 -1.02 -5.10
N THR A 125 -16.69 -2.30 -5.49
CA THR A 125 -17.68 -2.75 -6.46
C THR A 125 -19.05 -2.93 -5.81
N THR A 126 -20.08 -2.50 -6.50
CA THR A 126 -21.49 -2.76 -6.15
C THR A 126 -21.99 -3.96 -6.96
N PRO A 127 -22.47 -5.04 -6.32
CA PRO A 127 -22.96 -6.22 -7.03
C PRO A 127 -24.24 -5.90 -7.83
N ASN A 128 -24.43 -6.60 -8.94
CA ASN A 128 -25.64 -6.55 -9.76
C ASN A 128 -26.34 -7.92 -9.75
N PHE A 129 -27.34 -8.04 -8.89
CA PHE A 129 -28.07 -9.27 -8.64
C PHE A 129 -29.08 -9.60 -9.74
N GLY A 130 -29.26 -10.89 -10.01
CA GLY A 130 -30.26 -11.37 -10.96
C GLY A 130 -31.62 -11.58 -10.31
N GLY A 131 -32.54 -10.62 -10.41
CA GLY A 131 -33.93 -10.81 -9.97
C GLY A 131 -34.52 -9.59 -9.28
N GLU A 132 -35.54 -9.81 -8.44
CA GLU A 132 -36.16 -8.74 -7.66
C GLU A 132 -35.38 -8.55 -6.35
N VAL A 133 -34.76 -7.39 -6.19
CA VAL A 133 -33.82 -7.12 -5.09
C VAL A 133 -34.47 -6.27 -4.02
N TYR A 134 -34.35 -6.71 -2.77
CA TYR A 134 -34.77 -5.98 -1.59
C TYR A 134 -33.53 -5.73 -0.72
N ILE A 135 -33.22 -4.47 -0.47
CA ILE A 135 -32.16 -4.06 0.45
C ILE A 135 -32.81 -3.74 1.79
N ILE A 136 -32.49 -4.49 2.83
CA ILE A 136 -33.14 -4.40 4.14
C ILE A 136 -32.13 -3.91 5.18
N ASN A 137 -32.44 -2.79 5.83
CA ASN A 137 -31.65 -2.25 6.92
C ASN A 137 -32.44 -2.28 8.24
N GLY A 138 -31.87 -2.96 9.26
CA GLY A 138 -32.40 -2.99 10.62
C GLY A 138 -31.68 -2.05 11.60
N LYS A 139 -30.57 -1.41 11.19
CA LYS A 139 -29.67 -0.67 12.09
C LYS A 139 -29.84 0.85 11.95
N LYS A 140 -29.73 1.58 13.06
CA LYS A 140 -29.89 3.05 13.07
C LYS A 140 -28.66 3.78 12.54
N ASP A 141 -27.50 3.21 12.79
CA ASP A 141 -26.21 3.67 12.31
C ASP A 141 -25.85 2.85 11.08
N PHE A 142 -26.05 3.44 9.90
CA PHE A 142 -25.98 2.78 8.60
C PHE A 142 -25.49 3.76 7.52
N ASN A 143 -24.87 3.25 6.47
CA ASN A 143 -24.40 4.04 5.34
C ASN A 143 -25.50 4.23 4.30
N ARG A 144 -26.25 5.34 4.42
CA ARG A 144 -27.35 5.66 3.52
C ARG A 144 -26.93 5.77 2.04
N ALA A 145 -25.77 6.36 1.76
CA ALA A 145 -25.30 6.53 0.39
C ALA A 145 -25.04 5.17 -0.29
N SER A 146 -24.40 4.26 0.43
CA SER A 146 -24.12 2.90 -0.05
C SER A 146 -25.40 2.09 -0.23
N LEU A 147 -26.35 2.13 0.72
CA LEU A 147 -27.65 1.48 0.56
C LEU A 147 -28.41 2.02 -0.66
N ASN A 148 -28.41 3.33 -0.86
CA ASN A 148 -29.03 3.96 -2.04
C ASN A 148 -28.35 3.51 -3.33
N LEU A 149 -27.01 3.45 -3.36
CA LEU A 149 -26.26 2.99 -4.52
C LEU A 149 -26.58 1.53 -4.86
N LEU A 150 -26.56 0.63 -3.87
CA LEU A 150 -26.99 -0.77 -4.01
C LEU A 150 -28.40 -0.86 -4.59
N THR A 151 -29.33 -0.06 -4.08
CA THR A 151 -30.72 -0.01 -4.54
C THR A 151 -30.81 0.44 -6.00
N ILE A 152 -30.11 1.53 -6.37
CA ILE A 152 -30.13 2.11 -7.73
C ILE A 152 -29.51 1.14 -8.75
N VAL A 153 -28.33 0.59 -8.46
CA VAL A 153 -27.62 -0.33 -9.37
C VAL A 153 -28.46 -1.57 -9.69
N ASN A 154 -29.24 -2.04 -8.71
CA ASN A 154 -30.05 -3.24 -8.82
C ASN A 154 -31.51 -2.99 -9.22
N ASN A 155 -31.92 -1.73 -9.44
CA ASN A 155 -33.32 -1.34 -9.56
C ASN A 155 -34.20 -1.99 -8.45
N GLY A 156 -33.65 -2.02 -7.23
CA GLY A 156 -34.21 -2.73 -6.09
C GLY A 156 -35.09 -1.85 -5.21
N ASN A 157 -35.61 -2.44 -4.14
CA ASN A 157 -36.42 -1.78 -3.13
C ASN A 157 -35.63 -1.63 -1.83
N LEU A 158 -35.46 -0.39 -1.33
CA LEU A 158 -34.87 -0.15 -0.02
C LEU A 158 -35.95 -0.20 1.07
N ILE A 159 -35.78 -1.08 2.05
CA ILE A 159 -36.64 -1.25 3.21
C ILE A 159 -35.85 -0.88 4.46
N ASN A 160 -36.06 0.35 4.95
CA ASN A 160 -35.44 0.81 6.19
C ASN A 160 -36.37 0.55 7.39
N LEU A 161 -36.06 -0.46 8.19
CA LEU A 161 -36.86 -0.88 9.36
C LEU A 161 -36.66 0.04 10.59
N THR A 162 -35.74 1.01 10.50
CA THR A 162 -35.47 1.95 11.59
C THR A 162 -36.33 3.20 11.54
N GLU A 163 -36.84 3.54 10.38
CA GLU A 163 -37.78 4.63 10.20
C GLU A 163 -39.13 4.23 10.80
N LYS A 164 -39.68 5.06 11.67
CA LYS A 164 -41.06 4.86 12.13
C LYS A 164 -41.95 4.98 10.89
N THR A 165 -42.71 3.93 10.57
CA THR A 165 -43.85 4.02 9.67
C THR A 165 -44.85 5.01 10.26
N GLY A 166 -44.71 6.27 9.88
CA GLY A 166 -45.54 7.39 10.31
C GLY A 166 -45.34 8.54 9.33
N GLU A 167 -46.36 8.75 8.52
CA GLU A 167 -46.57 9.92 7.65
C GLU A 167 -45.73 9.99 6.36
N PHE A 168 -46.06 9.11 5.40
CA PHE A 168 -46.20 9.59 4.01
C PHE A 168 -47.42 10.52 3.94
N GLY A 169 -47.23 11.73 4.49
CA GLY A 169 -48.17 12.83 4.46
C GLY A 169 -47.42 14.04 3.93
N SER A 170 -47.91 14.56 2.81
CA SER A 170 -47.50 15.82 2.18
C SER A 170 -47.25 16.95 3.19
N SER A 171 -45.98 17.22 3.52
CA SER A 171 -45.50 18.49 4.12
C SER A 171 -43.97 18.44 4.38
N GLY A 172 -43.17 18.20 3.34
CA GLY A 172 -41.77 18.64 3.37
C GLY A 172 -41.76 20.16 3.26
N LYS A 173 -41.12 20.88 4.20
CA LYS A 173 -40.84 22.31 4.01
C LYS A 173 -39.99 22.45 2.75
N THR A 174 -40.58 22.89 1.65
CA THR A 174 -39.82 23.22 0.45
C THR A 174 -39.01 24.47 0.71
N LYS A 175 -37.72 24.45 0.36
CA LYS A 175 -36.87 25.65 0.34
C LYS A 175 -36.49 25.99 -1.09
N ALA A 176 -36.09 27.25 -1.31
CA ALA A 176 -35.63 27.68 -2.62
C ALA A 176 -34.14 27.33 -2.76
N TYR A 177 -33.80 26.67 -3.85
CA TYR A 177 -32.43 26.47 -4.30
C TYR A 177 -32.19 27.42 -5.47
N SER A 178 -31.03 28.05 -5.54
CA SER A 178 -30.66 28.99 -6.59
C SER A 178 -29.22 28.81 -7.04
N GLY A 179 -28.85 29.40 -8.16
CA GLY A 179 -27.48 29.40 -8.64
C GLY A 179 -27.42 29.84 -10.09
N THR A 180 -26.26 29.69 -10.71
CA THR A 180 -25.96 30.11 -12.07
C THR A 180 -25.42 28.95 -12.89
N VAL A 181 -25.96 28.78 -14.10
CA VAL A 181 -25.43 27.85 -15.09
C VAL A 181 -24.51 28.59 -16.05
N TYR A 182 -23.32 28.06 -16.30
CA TYR A 182 -22.27 28.66 -17.12
C TYR A 182 -21.90 27.80 -18.34
N SER A 183 -21.36 28.48 -19.35
CA SER A 183 -20.53 27.89 -20.40
C SER A 183 -19.25 28.70 -20.50
N GLY A 184 -18.12 28.10 -20.09
CA GLY A 184 -16.89 28.85 -19.82
C GLY A 184 -17.11 29.91 -18.73
N THR A 185 -16.83 31.18 -19.05
CA THR A 185 -17.01 32.33 -18.13
C THR A 185 -18.34 33.09 -18.33
N SER A 186 -19.23 32.61 -19.21
CA SER A 186 -20.49 33.29 -19.56
C SER A 186 -21.70 32.54 -19.01
N GLY A 187 -22.68 33.27 -18.48
CA GLY A 187 -23.95 32.70 -18.02
C GLY A 187 -24.78 32.14 -19.17
N LEU A 188 -25.37 30.95 -18.96
CA LEU A 188 -26.05 30.17 -20.00
C LEU A 188 -27.57 30.26 -19.84
N ALA A 189 -28.22 30.96 -20.77
CA ALA A 189 -29.67 31.18 -20.77
C ALA A 189 -30.46 29.97 -21.30
N ALA A 190 -31.74 29.88 -20.92
CA ALA A 190 -32.70 28.90 -21.42
C ALA A 190 -32.39 27.42 -21.13
N VAL A 191 -31.52 27.14 -20.15
CA VAL A 191 -31.22 25.81 -19.63
C VAL A 191 -32.39 25.31 -18.79
N ASP A 192 -32.85 24.08 -19.02
CA ASP A 192 -33.95 23.47 -18.26
C ASP A 192 -33.47 22.99 -16.89
N VAL A 193 -34.16 23.41 -15.83
CA VAL A 193 -33.87 23.03 -14.44
C VAL A 193 -35.15 22.50 -13.80
N TYR A 194 -35.17 21.23 -13.37
CA TYR A 194 -36.37 20.58 -12.83
C TYR A 194 -36.04 19.50 -11.79
N ILE A 195 -37.02 19.15 -10.95
CA ILE A 195 -36.91 18.00 -10.05
C ILE A 195 -37.26 16.73 -10.84
N LYS A 196 -36.44 15.68 -10.72
CA LYS A 196 -36.48 14.46 -11.55
C LYS A 196 -37.87 13.83 -11.64
N GLU A 197 -38.59 13.79 -10.53
CA GLU A 197 -39.95 13.27 -10.41
C GLU A 197 -41.05 14.25 -10.90
N PHE A 198 -40.73 15.54 -11.01
CA PHE A 198 -41.67 16.63 -11.34
C PHE A 198 -41.21 17.47 -12.54
N GLN A 199 -40.94 16.81 -13.68
CA GLN A 199 -40.41 17.48 -14.88
C GLN A 199 -41.32 18.59 -15.43
N SER A 200 -42.64 18.47 -15.25
CA SER A 200 -43.63 19.47 -15.69
C SER A 200 -43.60 20.78 -14.89
N GLN A 201 -42.90 20.80 -13.75
CA GLN A 201 -42.74 21.98 -12.89
C GLN A 201 -41.35 22.63 -13.06
N GLY A 202 -40.61 22.25 -14.09
CA GLY A 202 -39.30 22.80 -14.41
C GLY A 202 -39.33 24.29 -14.76
N ILE A 203 -38.20 24.95 -14.52
CA ILE A 203 -37.94 26.33 -14.92
C ILE A 203 -36.83 26.39 -15.97
N LYS A 204 -36.65 27.56 -16.58
CA LYS A 204 -35.51 27.84 -17.45
C LYS A 204 -34.62 28.93 -16.85
N THR A 205 -33.30 28.82 -17.04
CA THR A 205 -32.36 29.87 -16.62
C THR A 205 -32.61 31.19 -17.36
N ASN A 206 -32.34 32.31 -16.67
CA ASN A 206 -32.47 33.66 -17.24
C ASN A 206 -31.29 34.04 -18.15
N THR A 207 -31.28 35.27 -18.70
CA THR A 207 -30.24 35.76 -19.63
C THR A 207 -28.82 35.79 -19.05
N SER A 208 -28.67 35.78 -17.72
CA SER A 208 -27.38 35.74 -17.02
C SER A 208 -27.04 34.34 -16.50
N GLY A 209 -27.82 33.31 -16.86
CA GLY A 209 -27.63 31.92 -16.40
C GLY A 209 -28.25 31.59 -15.05
N GLY A 210 -28.87 32.55 -14.36
CA GLY A 210 -29.44 32.35 -13.03
C GLY A 210 -30.74 31.55 -13.03
N TYR A 211 -30.95 30.74 -11.99
CA TYR A 211 -32.19 29.98 -11.74
C TYR A 211 -32.58 30.00 -10.26
N SER A 212 -33.86 29.73 -9.96
CA SER A 212 -34.33 29.47 -8.59
C SER A 212 -35.54 28.53 -8.59
N ILE A 213 -35.45 27.42 -7.88
CA ILE A 213 -36.45 26.35 -7.86
C ILE A 213 -36.77 25.94 -6.41
N ARG A 214 -38.05 25.64 -6.13
CA ARG A 214 -38.47 25.11 -4.82
C ARG A 214 -38.42 23.60 -4.81
N ALA A 215 -37.75 23.03 -3.82
CA ALA A 215 -37.61 21.60 -3.65
C ALA A 215 -37.37 21.22 -2.18
N SER A 216 -37.43 19.93 -1.87
CA SER A 216 -37.12 19.38 -0.55
C SER A 216 -35.69 18.84 -0.53
N VAL A 217 -35.05 18.84 0.65
CA VAL A 217 -33.79 18.13 0.85
C VAL A 217 -34.02 16.64 0.56
N GLY A 218 -33.17 16.05 -0.29
CA GLY A 218 -33.31 14.69 -0.80
C GLY A 218 -33.99 14.57 -2.17
N ASP A 219 -34.53 15.66 -2.73
CA ASP A 219 -35.01 15.66 -4.12
C ASP A 219 -33.81 15.65 -5.10
N THR A 220 -33.98 15.08 -6.29
CA THR A 220 -32.94 15.13 -7.34
C THR A 220 -33.21 16.29 -8.29
N LEU A 221 -32.31 17.27 -8.32
CA LEU A 221 -32.31 18.38 -9.27
C LEU A 221 -31.65 17.94 -10.59
N VAL A 222 -32.29 18.24 -11.70
CA VAL A 222 -31.81 17.96 -13.05
C VAL A 222 -31.62 19.26 -13.80
N VAL A 223 -30.42 19.48 -14.34
CA VAL A 223 -30.06 20.61 -15.19
C VAL A 223 -29.75 20.08 -16.59
N SER A 224 -30.48 20.53 -17.60
CA SER A 224 -30.49 19.98 -18.95
C SER A 224 -30.28 21.08 -19.99
N PHE A 225 -29.25 20.92 -20.83
CA PHE A 225 -28.95 21.83 -21.93
C PHE A 225 -28.66 21.02 -23.21
N GLY A 226 -29.57 21.12 -24.19
CA GLY A 226 -29.53 20.28 -25.39
C GLY A 226 -29.57 18.79 -25.05
N ASN A 227 -28.56 18.04 -25.50
CA ASN A 227 -28.42 16.60 -25.22
C ASN A 227 -27.64 16.30 -23.91
N LYS A 228 -27.10 17.32 -23.23
CA LYS A 228 -26.29 17.17 -22.01
C LYS A 228 -27.19 17.36 -20.77
N LYS A 229 -27.01 16.53 -19.75
CA LYS A 229 -27.74 16.60 -18.48
C LYS A 229 -26.80 16.42 -17.29
N LYS A 230 -27.02 17.19 -16.22
CA LYS A 230 -26.42 17.00 -14.90
C LYS A 230 -27.53 16.71 -13.89
N GLN A 231 -27.31 15.76 -12.98
CA GLN A 231 -28.24 15.42 -11.90
C GLN A 231 -27.49 15.53 -10.58
N ILE A 232 -28.07 16.21 -9.60
CA ILE A 232 -27.52 16.35 -8.26
C ILE A 232 -28.61 16.10 -7.22
N LEU A 233 -28.26 15.42 -6.14
CA LEU A 233 -29.13 15.29 -4.98
C LEU A 233 -29.10 16.59 -4.18
N LEU A 234 -30.26 17.12 -3.84
CA LEU A 234 -30.35 18.37 -3.08
C LEU A 234 -30.08 18.11 -1.60
N GLU A 235 -29.06 18.78 -1.08
CA GLU A 235 -28.64 18.70 0.32
C GLU A 235 -29.03 19.98 1.09
N GLU A 236 -28.38 20.25 2.23
CA GLU A 236 -28.72 21.43 3.03
C GLU A 236 -28.24 22.76 2.41
N GLU A 237 -27.31 22.73 1.45
CA GLU A 237 -26.82 23.90 0.73
C GLU A 237 -27.83 24.37 -0.35
N ASP A 238 -28.13 25.68 -0.38
CA ASP A 238 -29.15 26.29 -1.23
C ASP A 238 -28.59 27.04 -2.46
N GLU A 239 -27.27 27.18 -2.58
CA GLU A 239 -26.59 27.76 -3.74
C GLU A 239 -25.82 26.70 -4.54
N LEU A 240 -26.20 26.46 -5.79
CA LEU A 240 -25.65 25.39 -6.63
C LEU A 240 -25.37 25.89 -8.06
N ASP A 241 -24.10 26.01 -8.42
CA ASP A 241 -23.66 26.43 -9.76
C ASP A 241 -23.32 25.24 -10.66
N PHE A 242 -23.53 25.40 -11.97
CA PHE A 242 -23.29 24.33 -12.95
C PHE A 242 -22.54 24.83 -14.19
N VAL A 243 -21.56 24.08 -14.68
CA VAL A 243 -20.83 24.42 -15.92
C VAL A 243 -21.08 23.37 -17.01
N PHE A 244 -21.34 23.79 -18.25
CA PHE A 244 -21.31 22.94 -19.44
C PHE A 244 -20.13 23.33 -20.34
N ASP A 245 -19.10 22.48 -20.39
CA ASP A 245 -17.94 22.67 -21.28
C ASP A 245 -18.21 22.16 -22.70
N ASP A 246 -17.70 22.91 -23.67
CA ASP A 246 -17.48 22.50 -25.07
C ASP A 246 -16.04 22.83 -25.44
N SER A 247 -15.11 21.90 -25.23
CA SER A 247 -13.83 21.89 -25.96
C SER A 247 -13.15 20.51 -25.92
N GLY A 248 -12.94 19.94 -27.12
CA GLY A 248 -12.06 18.81 -27.34
C GLY A 248 -10.61 19.28 -27.40
N ILE A 249 -9.72 18.55 -26.72
CA ILE A 249 -8.29 18.83 -26.64
C ILE A 249 -7.59 18.36 -27.94
N GLN A 250 -6.96 19.29 -28.67
CA GLN A 250 -6.02 18.99 -29.74
C GLN A 250 -4.60 18.78 -29.19
N LEU A 251 -3.91 17.75 -29.68
CA LEU A 251 -2.54 17.38 -29.37
C LEU A 251 -1.53 18.37 -29.99
N GLN A 252 -0.47 18.71 -29.24
CA GLN A 252 0.72 19.37 -29.77
C GLN A 252 1.86 18.37 -29.96
N GLU A 253 2.38 18.39 -31.18
CA GLU A 253 3.52 17.65 -31.70
C GLU A 253 4.85 18.21 -31.16
N VAL A 254 5.76 17.35 -30.72
CA VAL A 254 7.14 17.74 -30.35
C VAL A 254 8.13 16.93 -31.17
N VAL A 255 9.10 17.68 -31.69
CA VAL A 255 10.11 17.35 -32.70
C VAL A 255 11.09 16.27 -32.23
N VAL A 256 11.35 15.31 -33.12
CA VAL A 256 12.41 14.30 -33.04
C VAL A 256 13.78 14.96 -33.23
N VAL A 257 14.72 14.69 -32.33
CA VAL A 257 16.16 14.82 -32.60
C VAL A 257 16.81 13.48 -32.30
N GLU A 258 17.49 12.94 -33.31
CA GLU A 258 18.12 11.63 -33.33
C GLU A 258 19.35 11.54 -32.41
N ASP A 259 19.47 10.38 -31.78
CA ASP A 259 20.59 9.93 -30.95
C ASP A 259 21.81 9.57 -31.81
N ARG A 260 23.01 9.77 -31.26
CA ARG A 260 24.25 9.18 -31.78
C ARG A 260 24.83 8.26 -30.73
N ASP A 261 25.08 7.02 -31.13
CA ASP A 261 25.77 5.98 -30.35
C ASP A 261 27.06 6.51 -29.71
N LYS A 262 27.15 6.41 -28.38
CA LYS A 262 28.41 6.55 -27.64
C LYS A 262 28.93 5.17 -27.22
N PRO A 263 30.25 4.94 -27.28
CA PRO A 263 30.85 3.69 -26.83
C PRO A 263 30.70 3.52 -25.30
N THR A 264 30.71 2.26 -24.87
CA THR A 264 30.57 1.85 -23.47
C THR A 264 31.80 2.25 -22.65
N GLU A 265 31.60 3.00 -21.57
CA GLU A 265 32.64 3.43 -20.62
C GLU A 265 32.80 2.38 -19.48
N GLU A 266 34.02 1.97 -19.18
CA GLU A 266 34.37 1.09 -18.04
C GLU A 266 34.96 1.91 -16.89
N ILE A 267 34.45 1.74 -15.67
CA ILE A 267 34.90 2.43 -14.46
C ILE A 267 35.42 1.44 -13.41
N THR A 268 36.47 1.82 -12.68
CA THR A 268 37.07 1.06 -11.59
C THR A 268 36.19 1.10 -10.35
N THR A 269 36.00 -0.05 -9.71
CA THR A 269 35.23 -0.21 -8.49
C THR A 269 36.12 -0.72 -7.36
N GLY A 270 35.52 -0.88 -6.17
CA GLY A 270 36.11 -1.63 -5.08
C GLY A 270 36.45 -3.09 -5.43
N PHE A 271 36.22 -3.61 -6.63
CA PHE A 271 36.51 -5.01 -6.96
C PHE A 271 37.20 -5.22 -8.32
N GLY A 272 37.42 -4.15 -9.11
CA GLY A 272 37.98 -4.21 -10.47
C GLY A 272 37.25 -3.26 -11.43
N LYS A 273 37.60 -3.30 -12.72
CA LYS A 273 36.91 -2.51 -13.76
C LYS A 273 35.56 -3.13 -14.12
N GLU A 274 34.54 -2.30 -14.20
CA GLU A 274 33.17 -2.70 -14.53
C GLU A 274 32.52 -1.67 -15.47
N ASN A 275 31.54 -2.10 -16.28
CA ASN A 275 30.84 -1.19 -17.18
C ASN A 275 29.99 -0.19 -16.38
N LYS A 276 30.13 1.10 -16.65
CA LYS A 276 29.40 2.21 -15.99
C LYS A 276 27.89 2.01 -16.01
N ASP A 277 27.35 1.46 -17.09
CA ASP A 277 25.91 1.22 -17.27
C ASP A 277 25.41 -0.02 -16.49
N LYS A 278 26.31 -0.84 -15.93
CA LYS A 278 26.00 -2.02 -15.10
C LYS A 278 26.04 -1.74 -13.60
N ILE A 279 26.43 -0.54 -13.18
CA ILE A 279 26.68 -0.19 -11.79
C ILE A 279 25.47 0.56 -11.23
N GLY A 280 24.72 -0.09 -10.33
CA GLY A 280 23.45 0.42 -9.79
C GLY A 280 23.56 1.35 -8.57
N TYR A 281 24.76 1.81 -8.23
CA TYR A 281 24.98 2.85 -7.22
C TYR A 281 25.67 4.05 -7.87
N ALA A 282 25.49 5.26 -7.32
CA ALA A 282 26.17 6.46 -7.82
C ALA A 282 27.68 6.37 -7.55
N VAL A 283 28.39 5.67 -8.44
CA VAL A 283 29.83 5.78 -8.60
C VAL A 283 30.07 7.02 -9.42
N GLN A 284 30.81 7.95 -8.84
CA GLN A 284 31.33 9.05 -9.62
C GLN A 284 32.79 8.72 -9.87
N SER A 285 33.17 8.68 -11.14
CA SER A 285 34.55 8.55 -11.58
C SER A 285 34.92 9.71 -12.50
N ILE A 286 36.21 10.03 -12.51
CA ILE A 286 36.82 10.90 -13.50
C ILE A 286 38.06 10.20 -14.06
N ASP A 287 38.30 10.38 -15.35
CA ASP A 287 39.42 9.77 -16.05
C ASP A 287 40.50 10.82 -16.35
N GLU A 288 41.60 10.41 -16.98
CA GLU A 288 42.72 11.31 -17.33
C GLU A 288 42.27 12.57 -18.07
N GLU A 289 41.28 12.46 -18.95
CA GLU A 289 40.77 13.57 -19.78
C GLU A 289 40.01 14.63 -18.95
N ASP A 290 39.48 14.23 -17.80
CA ASP A 290 38.74 15.11 -16.88
C ASP A 290 39.68 15.84 -15.91
N ILE A 291 40.94 15.41 -15.81
CA ILE A 291 41.96 15.99 -14.94
C ILE A 291 42.67 17.10 -15.71
N SER A 292 42.67 18.30 -15.12
CA SER A 292 43.26 19.47 -15.78
C SER A 292 44.77 19.29 -16.00
N PRO A 293 45.32 19.55 -17.20
CA PRO A 293 46.76 19.49 -17.45
C PRO A 293 47.59 20.46 -16.60
N ILE A 294 46.96 21.50 -16.05
CA ILE A 294 47.59 22.49 -15.17
C ILE A 294 47.42 22.18 -13.67
N ALA A 295 46.75 21.07 -13.30
CA ALA A 295 46.63 20.64 -11.91
C ALA A 295 48.01 20.21 -11.38
N THR A 296 48.48 20.87 -10.31
CA THR A 296 49.80 20.63 -9.71
C THR A 296 49.74 19.73 -8.46
N THR A 297 48.57 19.53 -7.87
CA THR A 297 48.37 18.78 -6.62
C THR A 297 47.08 17.94 -6.66
N GLY A 298 47.04 16.81 -5.95
CA GLY A 298 45.92 15.86 -5.99
C GLY A 298 44.56 16.46 -5.58
N ASN A 299 44.53 17.44 -4.68
CA ASN A 299 43.32 18.18 -4.31
C ASN A 299 42.72 18.96 -5.50
N THR A 300 43.55 19.67 -6.27
CA THR A 300 43.11 20.46 -7.45
C THR A 300 42.59 19.59 -8.59
N ALA A 301 43.02 18.32 -8.64
CA ALA A 301 42.52 17.35 -9.61
C ALA A 301 41.09 16.86 -9.28
N ILE A 302 40.66 16.95 -8.01
CA ILE A 302 39.47 16.27 -7.49
C ILE A 302 38.39 17.25 -7.01
N GLN A 303 38.79 18.45 -6.56
CA GLN A 303 37.89 19.47 -6.04
C GLN A 303 36.86 19.89 -7.10
N GLY A 304 35.57 19.83 -6.74
CA GLY A 304 34.46 20.21 -7.64
C GLY A 304 34.18 19.22 -8.77
N LYS A 305 34.91 18.10 -8.86
CA LYS A 305 34.69 17.05 -9.87
C LYS A 305 33.62 16.03 -9.47
N PHE A 306 33.32 15.95 -8.18
CA PHE A 306 32.41 14.97 -7.63
C PHE A 306 31.29 15.64 -6.80
N SER A 307 30.04 15.30 -7.09
CA SER A 307 28.87 15.75 -6.35
C SER A 307 28.84 15.17 -4.92
N GLY A 308 28.63 16.06 -3.95
CA GLY A 308 28.64 15.73 -2.52
C GLY A 308 30.02 15.39 -1.96
N VAL A 309 31.08 15.77 -2.68
CA VAL A 309 32.46 15.69 -2.23
C VAL A 309 32.99 17.10 -1.99
N SER A 310 33.56 17.34 -0.82
CA SER A 310 34.24 18.59 -0.49
C SER A 310 35.53 18.30 0.27
N LEU A 311 36.40 19.31 0.40
CA LEU A 311 37.62 19.21 1.19
C LEU A 311 37.43 19.89 2.56
N GLY A 312 38.24 19.50 3.53
CA GLY A 312 38.27 20.10 4.86
C GLY A 312 38.83 21.52 4.88
N GLN A 313 39.05 22.06 6.09
CA GLN A 313 39.46 23.45 6.29
C GLN A 313 40.78 23.83 5.61
N ASN A 314 41.70 22.89 5.43
CA ASN A 314 43.00 23.16 4.82
C ASN A 314 43.03 22.87 3.31
N GLU A 315 41.89 22.54 2.71
CA GLU A 315 41.76 22.13 1.30
C GLU A 315 42.71 20.98 0.89
N ASP A 316 43.14 20.17 1.86
CA ASP A 316 44.01 19.01 1.64
C ASP A 316 43.21 17.79 1.20
N LEU A 317 43.78 16.98 0.29
CA LEU A 317 43.11 15.80 -0.24
C LEU A 317 42.79 14.77 0.86
N SER A 318 43.67 14.61 1.85
CA SER A 318 43.47 13.72 3.01
C SER A 318 42.25 14.11 3.87
N GLN A 319 41.77 15.34 3.73
CA GLN A 319 40.63 15.89 4.44
C GLN A 319 39.34 15.82 3.62
N ILE A 320 39.25 14.89 2.67
CA ILE A 320 38.08 14.71 1.82
C ILE A 320 36.84 14.35 2.64
N LYS A 321 35.71 14.97 2.33
CA LYS A 321 34.40 14.72 2.94
C LYS A 321 33.45 14.27 1.85
N MET A 322 32.86 13.09 2.00
CA MET A 322 31.96 12.49 1.00
C MET A 322 30.52 12.33 1.49
N ARG A 323 30.30 12.69 2.75
CA ARG A 323 29.01 12.75 3.42
C ARG A 323 28.87 14.12 4.08
N PRO A 324 27.69 14.74 4.03
CA PRO A 324 27.44 15.99 4.73
C PRO A 324 27.30 15.73 6.24
N SER A 325 28.41 15.56 6.96
CA SER A 325 28.45 15.37 8.41
C SER A 325 29.04 16.58 9.14
N ASN A 326 28.34 17.01 10.19
CA ASN A 326 28.77 18.03 11.17
C ASN A 326 28.93 17.38 12.56
N SER A 327 29.48 16.16 12.64
CA SER A 327 29.73 15.52 13.93
C SER A 327 30.91 16.20 14.62
N VAL A 328 30.68 16.71 15.84
CA VAL A 328 31.71 17.35 16.68
C VAL A 328 32.61 16.31 17.37
N LEU A 329 32.18 15.04 17.44
CA LEU A 329 32.78 14.00 18.28
C LEU A 329 33.34 12.79 17.51
N GLY A 330 33.55 12.90 16.20
CA GLY A 330 34.09 11.81 15.37
C GLY A 330 34.95 12.28 14.19
N ASN A 331 35.76 11.37 13.63
CA ASN A 331 36.55 11.66 12.43
C ASN A 331 35.65 11.62 11.19
N ASN A 332 35.52 12.75 10.51
CA ASN A 332 34.58 12.98 9.41
C ASN A 332 35.22 12.88 8.01
N TYR A 333 36.53 12.67 7.91
CA TYR A 333 37.23 12.57 6.61
C TYR A 333 37.06 11.18 5.98
N GLY A 334 37.04 11.04 4.67
CA GLY A 334 36.98 9.75 3.96
C GLY A 334 38.32 9.01 3.98
N LEU A 335 38.34 7.74 3.57
CA LEU A 335 39.58 6.98 3.36
C LEU A 335 40.09 7.19 1.92
N ILE A 336 41.40 7.39 1.75
CA ILE A 336 42.04 7.38 0.43
C ILE A 336 42.72 6.02 0.22
N VAL A 337 42.57 5.47 -0.98
CA VAL A 337 43.17 4.20 -1.37
C VAL A 337 43.83 4.39 -2.74
N ILE A 338 45.12 4.09 -2.84
CA ILE A 338 45.88 4.23 -4.09
C ILE A 338 46.32 2.85 -4.55
N ASP A 339 45.96 2.48 -5.79
CA ASP A 339 46.28 1.19 -6.40
C ASP A 339 45.91 -0.01 -5.50
N GLY A 340 44.83 0.13 -4.72
CA GLY A 340 44.32 -0.87 -3.79
C GLY A 340 44.96 -0.86 -2.39
N VAL A 341 45.87 0.07 -2.10
CA VAL A 341 46.52 0.25 -0.79
C VAL A 341 45.89 1.42 -0.02
N PRO A 342 45.31 1.19 1.16
CA PRO A 342 44.79 2.26 2.02
C PRO A 342 45.91 3.19 2.51
N MET A 343 45.67 4.49 2.44
CA MET A 343 46.60 5.53 2.92
C MET A 343 46.26 5.96 4.34
N GLU A 344 47.22 6.59 5.02
CA GLU A 344 47.01 7.23 6.32
C GLU A 344 45.89 8.28 6.22
N ARG A 345 45.04 8.35 7.24
CA ARG A 345 43.81 9.14 7.24
C ARG A 345 43.96 10.31 8.21
N SER A 346 43.68 11.53 7.72
CA SER A 346 43.58 12.72 8.56
C SER A 346 42.50 12.56 9.63
N ASN A 347 42.63 13.27 10.73
CA ASN A 347 41.73 13.16 11.86
C ASN A 347 41.09 14.51 12.21
N SER A 348 39.80 14.65 11.92
CA SER A 348 39.06 15.90 12.19
C SER A 348 38.84 16.20 13.68
N PHE A 349 39.15 15.26 14.58
CA PHE A 349 39.05 15.45 16.03
C PHE A 349 40.37 15.93 16.66
N THR A 350 41.51 15.35 16.26
CA THR A 350 42.84 15.74 16.78
C THR A 350 43.50 16.86 15.96
N GLY A 351 42.99 17.15 14.76
CA GLY A 351 43.57 18.13 13.84
C GLY A 351 44.77 17.59 13.05
N GLU A 352 45.08 16.30 13.18
CA GLU A 352 46.18 15.65 12.47
C GLU A 352 45.89 15.57 10.96
N VAL A 353 46.88 15.98 10.16
CA VAL A 353 46.80 15.98 8.69
C VAL A 353 47.79 14.95 8.15
N ALA A 354 47.27 13.91 7.49
CA ALA A 354 48.06 12.93 6.79
C ALA A 354 48.65 13.54 5.51
N ASN A 355 49.86 13.10 5.14
CA ASN A 355 50.53 13.59 3.94
C ASN A 355 49.84 13.03 2.68
N THR A 356 49.57 13.89 1.69
CA THR A 356 49.09 13.48 0.35
C THR A 356 49.92 14.06 -0.81
N ASP A 357 51.09 14.63 -0.53
CA ASP A 357 51.98 15.29 -1.49
C ASP A 357 52.56 14.32 -2.55
N PHE A 358 52.50 13.02 -2.27
CA PHE A 358 52.89 11.97 -3.22
C PHE A 358 51.84 11.73 -4.33
N VAL A 359 50.63 12.29 -4.21
CA VAL A 359 49.59 12.17 -5.23
C VAL A 359 49.82 13.20 -6.33
N ASN A 360 50.59 12.82 -7.35
CA ASN A 360 50.81 13.64 -8.54
C ASN A 360 49.65 13.49 -9.54
N PRO A 361 48.89 14.55 -9.86
CA PRO A 361 47.78 14.51 -10.83
C PRO A 361 48.13 13.92 -12.19
N GLN A 362 49.36 14.17 -12.66
CA GLN A 362 49.82 13.71 -13.97
C GLN A 362 50.02 12.18 -14.04
N ASN A 363 50.11 11.53 -12.89
CA ASN A 363 50.22 10.07 -12.78
C ASN A 363 48.88 9.40 -12.45
N ILE A 364 47.78 10.16 -12.30
CA ILE A 364 46.45 9.60 -12.09
C ILE A 364 45.88 9.15 -13.43
N ALA A 365 45.40 7.91 -13.49
CA ALA A 365 44.69 7.37 -14.64
C ALA A 365 43.18 7.41 -14.46
N GLU A 366 42.71 7.26 -13.21
CA GLU A 366 41.29 7.26 -12.86
C GLU A 366 41.13 7.55 -11.35
N VAL A 367 40.06 8.27 -10.99
CA VAL A 367 39.63 8.45 -9.59
C VAL A 367 38.18 8.01 -9.45
N THR A 368 37.87 7.22 -8.42
CA THR A 368 36.52 6.68 -8.15
C THR A 368 36.09 6.96 -6.71
N VAL A 369 34.84 7.36 -6.50
CA VAL A 369 34.25 7.54 -5.16
C VAL A 369 33.31 6.39 -4.80
N LEU A 370 33.60 5.66 -3.71
CA LEU A 370 32.71 4.64 -3.11
C LEU A 370 31.99 5.18 -1.87
N LYS A 371 30.69 4.89 -1.74
CA LYS A 371 29.85 5.31 -0.59
C LYS A 371 29.05 4.12 -0.02
N GLY A 372 28.72 4.16 1.27
CA GLY A 372 27.78 3.20 1.88
C GLY A 372 28.33 1.78 2.07
N LEU A 373 27.50 0.77 1.81
CA LEU A 373 27.86 -0.65 1.94
C LEU A 373 29.03 -1.05 1.02
N ALA A 374 29.11 -0.47 -0.19
CA ALA A 374 30.20 -0.74 -1.13
C ALA A 374 31.60 -0.35 -0.59
N ALA A 375 31.66 0.74 0.17
CA ALA A 375 32.88 1.23 0.81
C ALA A 375 33.27 0.40 2.05
N THR A 376 32.29 0.10 2.90
CA THR A 376 32.50 -0.62 4.17
C THR A 376 32.71 -2.13 3.97
N ASN A 377 32.14 -2.73 2.93
CA ASN A 377 32.35 -4.14 2.60
C ASN A 377 33.83 -4.45 2.29
N ARG A 378 34.53 -3.53 1.64
CA ARG A 378 35.97 -3.70 1.33
C ARG A 378 36.89 -3.12 2.40
N PHE A 379 36.54 -1.98 2.98
CA PHE A 379 37.45 -1.21 3.85
C PHE A 379 37.01 -1.10 5.31
N GLY A 380 35.96 -1.82 5.71
CA GLY A 380 35.47 -1.86 7.09
C GLY A 380 35.02 -0.49 7.62
N SER A 381 35.22 -0.25 8.91
CA SER A 381 34.87 1.02 9.58
C SER A 381 35.58 2.24 8.99
N LEU A 382 36.75 2.07 8.38
CA LEU A 382 37.45 3.16 7.69
C LEU A 382 36.69 3.65 6.44
N GLY A 383 35.91 2.77 5.80
CA GLY A 383 35.04 3.12 4.67
C GLY A 383 33.70 3.74 5.07
N ALA A 384 33.39 3.89 6.37
CA ALA A 384 32.09 4.38 6.84
C ALA A 384 31.77 5.80 6.35
N ASN A 385 32.80 6.63 6.17
CA ASN A 385 32.67 8.00 5.65
C ASN A 385 32.89 8.11 4.13
N GLY A 386 32.94 6.98 3.42
CA GLY A 386 33.26 6.90 2.00
C GLY A 386 34.74 6.63 1.73
N VAL A 387 35.04 6.14 0.52
CA VAL A 387 36.41 5.84 0.06
C VAL A 387 36.68 6.51 -1.29
N LEU A 388 37.82 7.19 -1.40
CA LEU A 388 38.39 7.68 -2.66
C LEU A 388 39.39 6.65 -3.18
N LEU A 389 39.08 5.99 -4.29
CA LEU A 389 40.02 5.12 -4.99
C LEU A 389 40.77 5.96 -6.04
N ILE A 390 42.10 5.89 -6.04
CA ILE A 390 42.95 6.50 -7.06
C ILE A 390 43.72 5.37 -7.75
N THR A 391 43.63 5.30 -9.06
CA THR A 391 44.39 4.35 -9.89
C THR A 391 45.46 5.11 -10.66
N THR A 392 46.72 4.67 -10.58
CA THR A 392 47.84 5.30 -11.27
C THR A 392 48.00 4.79 -12.70
N LYS A 393 48.62 5.60 -13.58
CA LYS A 393 48.96 5.22 -14.96
C LYS A 393 49.88 3.99 -14.99
N THR A 394 50.79 3.88 -14.01
CA THR A 394 51.68 2.72 -13.87
C THR A 394 50.92 1.45 -13.51
N ALA A 395 49.91 1.52 -12.63
CA ALA A 395 49.06 0.38 -12.30
C ALA A 395 48.17 -0.05 -13.49
N LYS A 396 47.65 0.92 -14.26
CA LYS A 396 46.86 0.67 -15.49
C LYS A 396 47.66 -0.03 -16.58
N SER A 397 48.97 0.24 -16.70
CA SER A 397 49.84 -0.33 -17.74
C SER A 397 50.39 -1.72 -17.44
N ASN A 398 50.56 -2.11 -16.17
CA ASN A 398 51.27 -3.36 -15.81
C ASN A 398 50.39 -4.46 -15.20
N GLY A 399 49.16 -4.16 -14.78
CA GLY A 399 48.33 -5.11 -14.01
C GLY A 399 48.99 -5.53 -12.68
N PRO A 400 48.24 -5.90 -11.64
CA PRO A 400 48.85 -6.33 -10.39
C PRO A 400 49.54 -7.69 -10.58
N THR A 401 50.86 -7.69 -10.75
CA THR A 401 51.70 -8.90 -10.97
C THR A 401 52.25 -9.51 -9.67
N GLY A 402 51.77 -9.07 -8.51
CA GLY A 402 52.07 -9.71 -7.21
C GLY A 402 50.90 -10.54 -6.71
N LYS A 403 51.17 -11.66 -6.01
CA LYS A 403 50.17 -12.30 -5.13
C LYS A 403 49.44 -11.20 -4.36
N LYS A 404 48.09 -11.17 -4.44
CA LYS A 404 47.25 -10.26 -3.64
C LYS A 404 47.78 -10.29 -2.21
N ARG A 405 48.45 -9.21 -1.79
CA ARG A 405 48.84 -9.05 -0.39
C ARG A 405 47.52 -8.98 0.37
N ASP A 406 47.41 -9.83 1.38
CA ASP A 406 46.38 -9.70 2.39
C ASP A 406 46.62 -8.37 3.12
N LEU A 407 45.86 -7.35 2.74
CA LEU A 407 45.96 -5.99 3.26
C LEU A 407 44.81 -5.68 4.23
N ALA A 408 44.18 -6.72 4.81
CA ALA A 408 43.12 -6.56 5.80
C ALA A 408 43.68 -6.67 7.24
N GLN A 409 44.46 -5.68 7.68
CA GLN A 409 44.69 -5.48 9.12
C GLN A 409 43.50 -4.74 9.78
N LEU A 410 42.30 -5.32 9.75
CA LEU A 410 41.15 -4.90 10.56
C LEU A 410 40.41 -6.15 11.07
N THR A 411 40.73 -6.55 12.30
CA THR A 411 40.38 -7.82 12.93
C THR A 411 39.11 -7.82 13.79
N ASP A 412 38.38 -6.71 13.94
CA ASP A 412 37.52 -6.59 15.15
C ASP A 412 36.00 -6.57 14.91
N ASN A 413 35.50 -6.93 13.73
CA ASN A 413 34.04 -6.99 13.46
C ASN A 413 33.52 -8.40 13.12
N PHE A 414 34.06 -9.43 13.77
CA PHE A 414 33.55 -10.79 13.62
C PHE A 414 32.32 -11.03 14.50
N TYR A 415 31.23 -11.45 13.86
CA TYR A 415 30.04 -11.97 14.48
C TYR A 415 30.31 -13.36 15.04
N ASP A 416 30.42 -13.45 16.37
CA ASP A 416 30.70 -14.69 17.09
C ASP A 416 29.43 -15.44 17.52
N GLY A 417 28.25 -14.94 17.14
CA GLY A 417 26.95 -15.52 17.49
C GLY A 417 26.59 -15.41 18.97
N LYS A 418 27.33 -14.64 19.80
CA LYS A 418 27.02 -14.45 21.23
C LYS A 418 26.00 -13.35 21.50
N LEU A 419 25.59 -12.57 20.50
CA LEU A 419 24.42 -11.71 20.63
C LEU A 419 23.24 -12.58 21.07
N LYS A 420 22.62 -12.25 22.21
CA LYS A 420 21.50 -13.00 22.76
C LYS A 420 20.25 -12.63 21.99
N VAL A 421 20.25 -12.93 20.70
CA VAL A 421 19.12 -12.68 19.81
C VAL A 421 17.94 -13.50 20.32
N ASN A 422 16.92 -12.79 20.75
CA ASN A 422 15.73 -13.38 21.32
C ASN A 422 14.90 -13.99 20.19
N ASN A 423 15.08 -15.28 19.95
CA ASN A 423 14.21 -16.05 19.04
C ASN A 423 12.85 -16.39 19.70
N LYS A 424 12.51 -15.79 20.85
CA LYS A 424 11.22 -16.07 21.50
C LYS A 424 10.10 -15.57 20.61
N THR A 425 9.14 -16.45 20.36
CA THR A 425 7.84 -16.06 19.81
C THR A 425 7.28 -14.91 20.64
N LEU A 426 6.75 -13.88 19.99
CA LEU A 426 6.03 -12.78 20.61
C LEU A 426 5.07 -13.28 21.71
N VAL A 427 5.19 -12.73 22.92
CA VAL A 427 4.43 -13.19 24.10
C VAL A 427 3.65 -12.04 24.73
N THR A 428 2.40 -11.87 24.34
CA THR A 428 1.46 -10.97 25.01
C THR A 428 0.45 -11.73 25.87
N PRO A 429 -0.26 -11.06 26.82
CA PRO A 429 -1.33 -11.68 27.58
C PRO A 429 -2.40 -12.31 26.68
N TYR A 430 -2.87 -11.62 25.65
CA TYR A 430 -3.88 -12.13 24.72
C TYR A 430 -3.36 -13.28 23.84
N LEU A 431 -2.11 -13.24 23.34
CA LEU A 431 -1.54 -14.36 22.59
C LEU A 431 -1.33 -15.61 23.47
N LYS A 432 -0.99 -15.42 24.75
CA LYS A 432 -0.92 -16.51 25.73
C LYS A 432 -2.29 -17.15 25.95
N GLU A 433 -3.35 -16.35 25.97
CA GLU A 433 -4.72 -16.85 26.12
C GLU A 433 -5.20 -17.61 24.90
N LEU A 434 -4.94 -17.10 23.68
CA LEU A 434 -5.27 -17.81 22.44
C LEU A 434 -4.64 -19.21 22.39
N LYS A 435 -3.39 -19.34 22.86
CA LYS A 435 -2.68 -20.64 22.96
C LYS A 435 -3.31 -21.63 23.94
N LYS A 436 -4.24 -21.21 24.80
CA LYS A 436 -4.98 -22.11 25.70
C LYS A 436 -6.12 -22.85 24.99
N GLY A 437 -6.57 -22.39 23.83
CA GLY A 437 -7.58 -23.07 23.02
C GLY A 437 -7.07 -24.42 22.53
N LYS A 438 -7.88 -25.48 22.65
CA LYS A 438 -7.49 -26.85 22.27
C LYS A 438 -7.41 -27.04 20.76
N ASN A 439 -8.10 -26.19 20.01
CA ASN A 439 -8.20 -26.22 18.55
C ASN A 439 -8.43 -24.80 18.01
N LEU A 440 -8.43 -24.66 16.69
CA LEU A 440 -8.58 -23.38 15.99
C LEU A 440 -9.90 -22.66 16.34
N GLU A 441 -10.99 -23.42 16.51
CA GLU A 441 -12.32 -22.88 16.82
C GLU A 441 -12.38 -22.32 18.25
N GLU A 442 -11.83 -23.04 19.23
CA GLU A 442 -11.71 -22.56 20.61
C GLU A 442 -10.80 -21.33 20.69
N ALA A 443 -9.67 -21.33 19.98
CA ALA A 443 -8.80 -20.16 19.91
C ALA A 443 -9.53 -18.94 19.29
N TYR A 444 -10.31 -19.16 18.23
CA TYR A 444 -11.09 -18.10 17.60
C TYR A 444 -12.20 -17.56 18.53
N LYS A 445 -12.87 -18.43 19.30
CA LYS A 445 -13.81 -18.02 20.35
C LYS A 445 -13.15 -17.17 21.44
N ILE A 446 -11.92 -17.51 21.84
CA ILE A 446 -11.13 -16.68 22.78
C ILE A 446 -10.87 -15.30 22.18
N TYR A 447 -10.48 -15.22 20.90
CA TYR A 447 -10.33 -13.95 20.18
C TYR A 447 -11.61 -13.12 20.19
N LEU A 448 -12.76 -13.71 19.84
CA LEU A 448 -14.04 -12.99 19.78
C LEU A 448 -14.44 -12.41 21.15
N ASN A 449 -14.07 -13.07 22.24
CA ASN A 449 -14.31 -12.57 23.60
C ASN A 449 -13.34 -11.46 23.96
N GLN A 450 -12.04 -11.64 23.70
CA GLN A 450 -11.00 -10.71 24.11
C GLN A 450 -10.98 -9.42 23.25
N ARG A 451 -11.47 -9.46 22.00
CA ARG A 451 -11.45 -8.29 21.09
C ARG A 451 -12.13 -7.05 21.69
N LYS A 452 -13.14 -7.23 22.55
CA LYS A 452 -13.81 -6.13 23.25
C LYS A 452 -12.90 -5.38 24.22
N SER A 453 -11.94 -6.08 24.83
CA SER A 453 -11.02 -5.51 25.82
C SER A 453 -9.76 -4.90 25.20
N TYR A 454 -9.41 -5.33 23.99
CA TYR A 454 -8.19 -4.90 23.29
C TYR A 454 -8.49 -4.15 21.99
N TRP A 455 -9.75 -3.72 21.78
CA TRP A 455 -10.19 -3.07 20.54
C TRP A 455 -9.36 -1.85 20.19
N ASP A 456 -9.05 -1.01 21.18
CA ASP A 456 -8.31 0.24 20.99
C ASP A 456 -6.80 0.07 20.97
N ASN A 457 -6.28 -1.16 21.16
CA ASN A 457 -4.85 -1.43 21.07
C ASN A 457 -4.42 -1.51 19.60
N PRO A 458 -3.54 -0.61 19.10
CA PRO A 458 -3.19 -0.54 17.67
C PRO A 458 -2.56 -1.81 17.10
N GLU A 459 -1.81 -2.55 17.91
CA GLU A 459 -1.09 -3.75 17.50
C GLU A 459 -1.94 -5.03 17.58
N TYR A 460 -3.05 -4.99 18.32
CA TYR A 460 -3.75 -6.20 18.77
C TYR A 460 -4.30 -7.03 17.60
N LEU A 461 -5.02 -6.39 16.66
CA LEU A 461 -5.61 -7.10 15.52
C LEU A 461 -4.56 -7.66 14.57
N VAL A 462 -3.44 -6.95 14.37
CA VAL A 462 -2.30 -7.42 13.55
C VAL A 462 -1.63 -8.64 14.18
N ASP A 463 -1.41 -8.61 15.50
CA ASP A 463 -0.82 -9.73 16.24
C ASP A 463 -1.71 -10.96 16.24
N VAL A 464 -3.01 -10.78 16.50
CA VAL A 464 -3.95 -11.90 16.51
C VAL A 464 -4.14 -12.46 15.10
N ALA A 465 -4.24 -11.62 14.07
CA ALA A 465 -4.25 -12.10 12.69
C ALA A 465 -2.99 -12.94 12.38
N SER A 466 -1.81 -12.48 12.81
CA SER A 466 -0.54 -13.21 12.69
C SER A 466 -0.57 -14.59 13.35
N PHE A 467 -1.25 -14.74 14.49
CA PHE A 467 -1.45 -16.04 15.12
C PHE A 467 -2.27 -17.01 14.24
N PHE A 468 -3.31 -16.51 13.56
CA PHE A 468 -4.19 -17.34 12.75
C PHE A 468 -3.67 -17.62 11.33
N TYR A 469 -2.82 -16.75 10.76
CA TYR A 469 -2.24 -16.93 9.41
C TYR A 469 -1.53 -18.28 9.24
N GLY A 470 -0.84 -18.76 10.28
CA GLY A 470 -0.12 -20.05 10.22
C GLY A 470 -1.02 -21.29 10.13
N SER A 471 -2.32 -21.17 10.43
CA SER A 471 -3.28 -22.28 10.41
C SER A 471 -4.39 -22.11 9.39
N LYS A 472 -4.96 -20.90 9.28
CA LYS A 472 -6.09 -20.58 8.39
C LYS A 472 -5.98 -19.12 7.92
N PRO A 473 -5.32 -18.86 6.77
CA PRO A 473 -5.08 -17.50 6.27
C PRO A 473 -6.35 -16.66 6.10
N GLU A 474 -7.47 -17.26 5.71
CA GLU A 474 -8.75 -16.58 5.54
C GLU A 474 -9.25 -16.00 6.86
N LEU A 475 -9.02 -16.71 7.97
CA LEU A 475 -9.35 -16.23 9.30
C LEU A 475 -8.43 -15.10 9.75
N GLY A 476 -7.13 -15.18 9.42
CA GLY A 476 -6.18 -14.09 9.62
C GLY A 476 -6.61 -12.82 8.89
N ASN A 477 -7.02 -12.96 7.63
CA ASN A 477 -7.54 -11.86 6.82
C ASN A 477 -8.81 -11.24 7.41
N ARG A 478 -9.76 -12.07 7.85
CA ARG A 478 -10.99 -11.63 8.51
C ARG A 478 -10.68 -10.81 9.76
N ILE A 479 -9.81 -11.32 10.63
CA ILE A 479 -9.43 -10.65 11.87
C ILE A 479 -8.75 -9.31 11.56
N LEU A 480 -7.78 -9.30 10.65
CA LEU A 480 -7.05 -8.10 10.25
C LEU A 480 -7.98 -7.03 9.69
N SER A 481 -9.00 -7.44 8.92
CA SER A 481 -9.96 -6.53 8.30
C SER A 481 -10.81 -5.74 9.31
N ASN A 482 -10.96 -6.22 10.56
CA ASN A 482 -11.66 -5.46 11.62
C ASN A 482 -10.97 -4.13 11.96
N ILE A 483 -9.72 -3.90 11.54
CA ILE A 483 -9.09 -2.57 11.65
C ILE A 483 -9.95 -1.52 10.93
N LEU A 484 -10.57 -1.88 9.80
CA LEU A 484 -11.44 -1.00 9.00
C LEU A 484 -12.82 -0.75 9.63
N GLU A 485 -13.15 -1.45 10.72
CA GLU A 485 -14.41 -1.32 11.45
C GLU A 485 -14.32 -0.35 12.63
N LYS A 486 -13.11 0.15 12.96
CA LYS A 486 -12.96 1.12 14.05
C LYS A 486 -13.34 2.53 13.58
N ASP A 487 -13.98 3.28 14.47
CA ASP A 487 -14.37 4.67 14.20
C ASP A 487 -13.18 5.59 13.95
N ASN A 488 -12.07 5.38 14.67
CA ASN A 488 -10.85 6.20 14.57
C ASN A 488 -9.62 5.29 14.45
N VAL A 489 -9.14 5.07 13.23
CA VAL A 489 -7.93 4.28 12.98
C VAL A 489 -6.72 5.21 12.83
N GLY A 490 -5.68 4.97 13.63
CA GLY A 490 -4.43 5.72 13.51
C GLY A 490 -3.61 5.33 12.27
N PHE A 491 -2.78 6.26 11.80
CA PHE A 491 -1.86 6.02 10.68
C PHE A 491 -0.99 4.77 10.89
N GLU A 492 -0.41 4.61 12.08
CA GLU A 492 0.49 3.51 12.40
C GLU A 492 -0.24 2.15 12.39
N GLU A 493 -1.53 2.14 12.73
CA GLU A 493 -2.36 0.93 12.70
C GLU A 493 -2.74 0.54 11.26
N LEU A 494 -3.19 1.50 10.44
CA LEU A 494 -3.41 1.27 9.00
C LEU A 494 -2.13 0.82 8.31
N ARG A 495 -0.98 1.40 8.70
CA ARG A 495 0.31 1.00 8.16
C ARG A 495 0.71 -0.41 8.62
N GLY A 496 0.42 -0.78 9.87
CA GLY A 496 0.57 -2.15 10.36
C GLY A 496 -0.26 -3.15 9.54
N MET A 497 -1.51 -2.79 9.25
CA MET A 497 -2.41 -3.54 8.37
C MET A 497 -1.82 -3.70 6.95
N TYR A 498 -1.35 -2.60 6.35
CA TYR A 498 -0.69 -2.61 5.05
C TYR A 498 0.53 -3.54 5.02
N LEU A 499 1.46 -3.38 5.97
CA LEU A 499 2.69 -4.18 6.03
C LEU A 499 2.39 -5.67 6.20
N LYS A 500 1.43 -6.02 7.07
CA LYS A 500 1.00 -7.42 7.27
C LYS A 500 0.31 -7.98 6.02
N SER A 501 -0.51 -7.18 5.35
CA SER A 501 -1.18 -7.59 4.11
C SER A 501 -0.18 -7.84 2.98
N MET A 502 0.86 -7.01 2.86
CA MET A 502 1.95 -7.24 1.91
C MET A 502 2.74 -8.51 2.23
N GLU A 503 3.10 -8.73 3.50
CA GLU A 503 3.87 -9.90 3.94
C GLU A 503 3.11 -11.22 3.69
N THR A 504 1.79 -11.21 3.87
CA THR A 504 0.93 -12.38 3.65
C THR A 504 0.45 -12.52 2.20
N GLY A 505 0.83 -11.61 1.30
CA GLY A 505 0.42 -11.62 -0.11
C GLY A 505 -1.04 -11.20 -0.37
N ASN A 506 -1.73 -10.61 0.62
CA ASN A 506 -3.08 -10.07 0.44
C ASN A 506 -3.03 -8.64 -0.14
N HIS A 507 -2.69 -8.54 -1.43
CA HIS A 507 -2.51 -7.25 -2.09
C HIS A 507 -3.79 -6.41 -2.20
N LYS A 508 -4.98 -7.03 -2.21
CA LYS A 508 -6.26 -6.31 -2.17
C LYS A 508 -6.44 -5.58 -0.84
N MET A 509 -6.17 -6.26 0.27
CA MET A 509 -6.23 -5.64 1.60
C MET A 509 -5.14 -4.59 1.80
N ALA A 510 -3.95 -4.83 1.25
CA ALA A 510 -2.88 -3.83 1.24
C ALA A 510 -3.32 -2.56 0.49
N LEU A 511 -3.98 -2.69 -0.65
CA LEU A 511 -4.48 -1.56 -1.42
C LEU A 511 -5.56 -0.78 -0.66
N VAL A 512 -6.48 -1.47 0.00
CA VAL A 512 -7.50 -0.80 0.83
C VAL A 512 -6.86 -0.03 1.98
N ALA A 513 -5.90 -0.64 2.69
CA ALA A 513 -5.20 0.02 3.79
C ALA A 513 -4.40 1.23 3.30
N SER A 514 -3.66 1.12 2.21
CA SER A 514 -2.83 2.23 1.70
C SER A 514 -3.65 3.36 1.10
N THR A 515 -4.76 3.08 0.41
CA THR A 515 -5.69 4.12 -0.06
C THR A 515 -6.33 4.85 1.10
N LYS A 516 -6.80 4.14 2.14
CA LYS A 516 -7.34 4.78 3.34
C LYS A 516 -6.30 5.66 4.05
N MET A 517 -5.03 5.21 4.12
CA MET A 517 -3.94 6.06 4.62
C MET A 517 -3.73 7.32 3.78
N LEU A 518 -3.82 7.22 2.46
CA LEU A 518 -3.65 8.35 1.56
C LEU A 518 -4.80 9.36 1.71
N ASP A 519 -6.03 8.88 1.84
CA ASP A 519 -7.23 9.72 2.00
C ASP A 519 -7.24 10.45 3.36
N GLU A 520 -6.85 9.77 4.45
CA GLU A 520 -6.87 10.33 5.80
C GLU A 520 -5.61 11.15 6.15
N TYR A 521 -4.47 10.79 5.56
CA TYR A 521 -3.17 11.42 5.83
C TYR A 521 -2.48 11.89 4.53
N PRO A 522 -3.15 12.73 3.71
CA PRO A 522 -2.63 13.14 2.40
C PRO A 522 -1.39 14.02 2.49
N ASN A 523 -1.05 14.52 3.69
CA ASN A 523 0.14 15.31 3.98
C ASN A 523 1.40 14.46 4.24
N LYS A 524 1.27 13.14 4.36
CA LYS A 524 2.41 12.21 4.50
C LYS A 524 2.78 11.68 3.12
N ILE A 525 4.07 11.58 2.81
CA ILE A 525 4.50 11.11 1.49
C ILE A 525 4.51 9.58 1.37
N GLN A 526 4.55 8.83 2.49
CA GLN A 526 4.58 7.37 2.43
C GLN A 526 3.36 6.74 1.73
N PRO A 527 2.11 7.12 2.05
CA PRO A 527 0.93 6.45 1.46
C PRO A 527 0.95 6.42 -0.07
N TYR A 528 1.52 7.43 -0.72
CA TYR A 528 1.71 7.45 -2.18
C TYR A 528 2.57 6.27 -2.67
N LEU A 529 3.70 5.99 -2.00
CA LEU A 529 4.53 4.83 -2.30
C LEU A 529 3.81 3.52 -1.96
N ASP A 530 3.13 3.47 -0.81
CA ASP A 530 2.44 2.27 -0.35
C ASP A 530 1.30 1.86 -1.29
N VAL A 531 0.54 2.84 -1.82
CA VAL A 531 -0.47 2.65 -2.88
C VAL A 531 0.16 2.10 -4.15
N ALA A 532 1.27 2.70 -4.61
CA ALA A 532 1.96 2.22 -5.80
C ALA A 532 2.44 0.76 -5.65
N MET A 533 3.00 0.42 -4.49
CA MET A 533 3.46 -0.93 -4.19
C MET A 533 2.31 -1.93 -4.05
N ALA A 534 1.16 -1.51 -3.50
CA ALA A 534 -0.03 -2.33 -3.44
C ALA A 534 -0.60 -2.63 -4.84
N HIS A 535 -0.69 -1.62 -5.71
CA HIS A 535 -1.07 -1.81 -7.12
C HIS A 535 -0.11 -2.78 -7.82
N LYS A 536 1.20 -2.61 -7.63
CA LYS A 536 2.21 -3.50 -8.19
C LYS A 536 2.00 -4.95 -7.74
N GLY A 537 1.75 -5.17 -6.44
CA GLY A 537 1.46 -6.49 -5.89
C GLY A 537 0.16 -7.09 -6.43
N ALA A 538 -0.87 -6.27 -6.63
CA ALA A 538 -2.15 -6.68 -7.20
C ALA A 538 -2.10 -6.98 -8.71
N GLY A 539 -0.97 -6.74 -9.38
CA GLY A 539 -0.82 -6.90 -10.83
C GLY A 539 -1.31 -5.69 -11.65
N ASN A 540 -1.70 -4.61 -10.98
CA ASN A 540 -2.13 -3.34 -11.59
C ASN A 540 -0.89 -2.51 -11.96
N TYR A 541 -0.11 -3.00 -12.93
CA TYR A 541 1.23 -2.47 -13.22
C TYR A 541 1.20 -1.04 -13.77
N GLN A 542 0.19 -0.69 -14.58
CA GLN A 542 0.09 0.67 -15.13
C GLN A 542 -0.21 1.69 -14.03
N GLU A 543 -1.13 1.39 -13.12
CA GLU A 543 -1.47 2.24 -11.97
C GLU A 543 -0.28 2.38 -11.02
N ALA A 544 0.47 1.30 -10.79
CA ALA A 544 1.70 1.34 -10.02
C ALA A 544 2.74 2.26 -10.67
N TYR A 545 2.92 2.16 -12.00
CA TYR A 545 3.83 3.03 -12.75
C TYR A 545 3.40 4.49 -12.65
N ASP A 546 2.13 4.80 -12.93
CA ASP A 546 1.62 6.18 -12.95
C ASP A 546 1.79 6.85 -11.57
N MET A 547 1.50 6.12 -10.48
CA MET A 547 1.73 6.62 -9.13
C MET A 547 3.23 6.84 -8.85
N LEU A 548 4.10 5.86 -9.16
CA LEU A 548 5.55 6.02 -8.98
C LEU A 548 6.15 7.18 -9.78
N ALA A 549 5.73 7.33 -11.05
CA ALA A 549 6.13 8.42 -11.92
C ALA A 549 5.71 9.77 -11.33
N SER A 550 4.47 9.86 -10.81
CA SER A 550 3.99 11.09 -10.18
C SER A 550 4.77 11.46 -8.91
N ILE A 551 5.29 10.48 -8.16
CA ILE A 551 6.17 10.71 -7.00
C ILE A 551 7.49 11.32 -7.45
N VAL A 552 8.19 10.70 -8.40
CA VAL A 552 9.52 11.17 -8.86
C VAL A 552 9.45 12.50 -9.62
N ASP A 553 8.33 12.76 -10.31
CA ASP A 553 8.09 14.00 -11.05
C ASP A 553 7.48 15.13 -10.20
N ARG A 554 7.19 14.87 -8.92
CA ARG A 554 6.58 15.82 -7.96
C ARG A 554 5.18 16.28 -8.35
N LYS A 555 4.44 15.42 -9.03
CA LYS A 555 3.06 15.67 -9.47
C LYS A 555 2.03 14.97 -8.60
N ALA A 556 2.44 13.99 -7.79
CA ALA A 556 1.55 13.25 -6.89
C ALA A 556 0.79 14.19 -5.93
N ASN A 557 1.51 15.17 -5.36
CA ASN A 557 0.97 16.29 -4.61
C ASN A 557 2.00 17.43 -4.65
N THR A 558 1.65 18.55 -5.29
CA THR A 558 2.59 19.65 -5.54
C THR A 558 3.00 20.41 -4.27
N GLU A 559 2.30 20.21 -3.15
CA GLU A 559 2.62 20.83 -1.87
C GLU A 559 3.65 20.04 -1.06
N LEU A 560 3.94 18.79 -1.45
CA LEU A 560 4.80 17.88 -0.71
C LEU A 560 6.17 17.68 -1.36
N ASN A 561 7.16 17.40 -0.53
CA ASN A 561 8.51 17.08 -0.95
C ASN A 561 8.76 15.57 -0.90
N PHE A 562 8.84 14.95 -2.08
CA PHE A 562 9.03 13.51 -2.26
C PHE A 562 10.50 13.04 -2.35
N LEU A 563 11.49 13.94 -2.15
CA LEU A 563 12.92 13.60 -2.32
C LEU A 563 13.37 12.38 -1.51
N GLY A 564 12.80 12.17 -0.32
CA GLY A 564 13.11 11.01 0.53
C GLY A 564 12.77 9.66 -0.11
N LEU A 565 11.86 9.63 -1.10
CA LEU A 565 11.39 8.40 -1.75
C LEU A 565 12.03 8.15 -3.12
N ASP A 566 12.80 9.10 -3.67
CA ASP A 566 13.36 9.01 -5.03
C ASP A 566 14.13 7.74 -5.31
N LYS A 567 14.98 7.37 -4.35
CA LYS A 567 15.86 6.22 -4.48
C LYS A 567 15.03 4.95 -4.67
N ILE A 568 13.97 4.81 -3.86
CA ILE A 568 13.06 3.65 -3.88
C ILE A 568 12.18 3.71 -5.12
N ALA A 569 11.48 4.82 -5.33
CA ALA A 569 10.56 4.97 -6.45
C ALA A 569 11.26 4.81 -7.80
N GLY A 570 12.43 5.42 -7.99
CA GLY A 570 13.21 5.28 -9.21
C GLY A 570 13.75 3.87 -9.44
N ALA A 571 14.07 3.12 -8.38
CA ALA A 571 14.46 1.71 -8.50
C ALA A 571 13.25 0.83 -8.87
N GLU A 572 12.08 1.11 -8.29
CA GLU A 572 10.85 0.40 -8.58
C GLU A 572 10.34 0.65 -10.01
N ILE A 573 10.39 1.90 -10.50
CA ILE A 573 10.01 2.22 -11.89
C ILE A 573 10.87 1.41 -12.86
N ARG A 574 12.19 1.44 -12.70
CA ARG A 574 13.10 0.67 -13.58
C ARG A 574 12.79 -0.81 -13.51
N ASN A 575 12.59 -1.37 -12.31
CA ASN A 575 12.27 -2.78 -12.16
C ASN A 575 10.96 -3.15 -12.85
N LEU A 576 9.93 -2.32 -12.69
CA LEU A 576 8.62 -2.49 -13.29
C LEU A 576 8.68 -2.40 -14.82
N VAL A 577 9.33 -1.37 -15.37
CA VAL A 577 9.51 -1.19 -16.81
C VAL A 577 10.23 -2.38 -17.45
N ASN A 578 11.30 -2.88 -16.84
CA ASN A 578 12.07 -3.98 -17.41
C ASN A 578 11.35 -5.33 -17.34
N ARG A 579 10.57 -5.57 -16.27
CA ARG A 579 9.91 -6.87 -16.06
C ARG A 579 8.51 -6.94 -16.64
N ASN A 580 7.80 -5.81 -16.64
CA ASN A 580 6.38 -5.72 -16.97
C ASN A 580 6.12 -4.73 -18.11
N GLY A 581 7.13 -4.33 -18.90
CA GLY A 581 6.95 -3.36 -19.99
C GLY A 581 5.91 -3.74 -21.05
N LYS A 582 5.50 -5.01 -21.14
CA LYS A 582 4.37 -5.44 -22.01
C LYS A 582 3.01 -5.02 -21.47
N ASP A 583 2.91 -4.82 -20.17
CA ASP A 583 1.69 -4.45 -19.44
C ASP A 583 1.65 -2.93 -19.16
N LEU A 584 2.59 -2.17 -19.74
CA LEU A 584 2.72 -0.71 -19.56
C LEU A 584 2.53 0.03 -20.88
N ASP A 585 1.99 1.24 -20.80
CA ASP A 585 2.05 2.23 -21.87
C ASP A 585 3.46 2.83 -21.97
N MET A 586 4.29 2.20 -22.82
CA MET A 586 5.69 2.58 -23.02
C MET A 586 5.88 4.01 -23.56
N ASN A 587 4.84 4.66 -24.09
CA ASN A 587 4.91 6.06 -24.51
C ASN A 587 4.98 7.02 -23.32
N LYS A 588 4.41 6.63 -22.18
CA LYS A 588 4.50 7.39 -20.92
C LYS A 588 5.81 7.15 -20.17
N VAL A 589 6.59 6.15 -20.57
CA VAL A 589 7.84 5.78 -19.90
C VAL A 589 8.99 6.66 -20.36
N GLU A 590 9.46 7.51 -19.45
CA GLU A 590 10.63 8.35 -19.71
C GLU A 590 11.89 7.52 -20.04
N PRO A 591 12.70 7.95 -21.02
CA PRO A 591 13.89 7.19 -21.45
C PRO A 591 14.85 6.84 -20.31
N LYS A 592 15.03 7.72 -19.32
CA LYS A 592 15.93 7.54 -18.16
C LYS A 592 15.57 6.35 -17.25
N TYR A 593 14.39 5.77 -17.41
CA TYR A 593 13.91 4.61 -16.65
C TYR A 593 13.86 3.31 -17.45
N ARG A 594 14.26 3.35 -18.73
CA ARG A 594 14.30 2.15 -19.60
C ARG A 594 15.55 1.31 -19.38
N ASN A 595 16.51 1.78 -18.58
CA ASN A 595 17.65 1.00 -18.15
C ASN A 595 17.29 0.03 -17.04
N ASN A 596 18.03 -1.08 -16.92
CA ASN A 596 17.81 -2.09 -15.89
C ASN A 596 18.83 -1.97 -14.76
N LEU A 597 18.35 -1.96 -13.52
CA LEU A 597 19.19 -2.05 -12.33
C LEU A 597 19.24 -3.50 -11.86
N THR A 598 20.44 -4.06 -11.71
CA THR A 598 20.58 -5.46 -11.25
C THR A 598 21.42 -5.57 -9.99
N TYR A 599 20.95 -6.40 -9.04
CA TYR A 599 21.64 -6.69 -7.77
C TYR A 599 21.61 -8.19 -7.47
N ASN A 600 22.53 -8.69 -6.64
CA ASN A 600 22.43 -10.04 -6.11
C ASN A 600 21.22 -10.14 -5.17
N ALA A 601 21.03 -9.12 -4.32
CA ALA A 601 19.79 -8.89 -3.59
C ALA A 601 19.57 -7.39 -3.32
N ARG A 602 18.32 -6.97 -3.16
CA ARG A 602 17.93 -5.67 -2.62
C ARG A 602 17.07 -5.88 -1.39
N LEU A 603 17.35 -5.16 -0.31
CA LEU A 603 16.53 -5.14 0.88
C LEU A 603 15.75 -3.85 0.93
N LEU A 604 14.45 -3.95 1.18
CA LEU A 604 13.60 -2.82 1.52
C LEU A 604 13.17 -3.00 2.97
N LEU A 605 13.54 -2.06 3.83
CA LEU A 605 13.08 -1.98 5.21
C LEU A 605 11.95 -0.96 5.31
N ASP A 606 10.82 -1.37 5.88
CA ASP A 606 9.66 -0.53 6.12
C ASP A 606 9.24 -0.63 7.59
N TRP A 607 8.93 0.50 8.23
CA TRP A 607 8.43 0.49 9.61
C TRP A 607 7.14 1.30 9.78
N SER A 608 6.26 0.82 10.65
CA SER A 608 4.91 1.39 10.81
C SER A 608 4.92 2.74 11.55
N ASN A 609 5.82 2.90 12.52
CA ASN A 609 5.88 4.06 13.42
C ASN A 609 7.21 4.82 13.22
N PRO A 610 7.22 5.99 12.57
CA PRO A 610 8.45 6.76 12.31
C PRO A 610 9.13 7.26 13.60
N ASP A 611 8.42 7.31 14.72
CA ASP A 611 8.94 7.70 16.03
C ASP A 611 9.84 6.63 16.68
N ALA A 612 9.90 5.43 16.10
CA ALA A 612 10.72 4.33 16.57
C ALA A 612 12.23 4.58 16.36
N GLU A 613 13.03 4.20 17.36
CA GLU A 613 14.49 4.09 17.25
C GLU A 613 14.91 2.63 17.32
N PHE A 614 15.81 2.24 16.42
CA PHE A 614 16.32 0.88 16.36
C PHE A 614 17.65 0.80 15.62
N VAL A 615 18.38 -0.30 15.83
CA VAL A 615 19.61 -0.63 15.13
C VAL A 615 19.41 -1.91 14.35
N VAL A 616 19.74 -1.90 13.06
CA VAL A 616 19.75 -3.10 12.20
C VAL A 616 21.19 -3.53 11.97
N GLN A 617 21.57 -4.67 12.52
CA GLN A 617 22.86 -5.29 12.28
C GLN A 617 22.78 -6.25 11.10
N PHE A 618 23.53 -5.95 10.05
CA PHE A 618 23.74 -6.80 8.89
C PHE A 618 24.96 -7.67 9.12
N VAL A 619 24.78 -8.98 9.15
CA VAL A 619 25.86 -9.97 9.22
C VAL A 619 25.99 -10.62 7.84
N ASN A 620 27.19 -10.53 7.27
CA ASN A 620 27.49 -11.06 5.94
C ASN A 620 27.95 -12.54 6.01
N PRO A 621 28.14 -13.21 4.85
CA PRO A 621 28.54 -14.62 4.79
C PRO A 621 29.91 -14.92 5.41
N GLN A 622 30.80 -13.93 5.48
CA GLN A 622 32.10 -14.03 6.15
C GLN A 622 32.00 -13.80 7.67
N LYS A 623 30.77 -13.73 8.20
CA LYS A 623 30.47 -13.39 9.59
C LYS A 623 31.01 -12.02 10.00
N ARG A 624 31.19 -11.09 9.06
CA ARG A 624 31.46 -9.69 9.39
C ARG A 624 30.15 -8.96 9.53
N PHE A 625 30.07 -8.05 10.48
CA PHE A 625 28.85 -7.27 10.69
C PHE A 625 29.03 -5.77 10.46
N PHE A 626 27.92 -5.13 10.12
CA PHE A 626 27.73 -3.69 10.01
C PHE A 626 26.43 -3.30 10.70
N ASN A 627 26.46 -2.26 11.53
CA ASN A 627 25.26 -1.71 12.17
C ASN A 627 24.78 -0.49 11.40
N TRP A 628 23.51 -0.49 11.02
CA TRP A 628 22.80 0.69 10.57
C TRP A 628 21.90 1.17 11.70
N GLU A 629 22.11 2.40 12.14
CA GLU A 629 21.42 2.98 13.30
C GLU A 629 20.37 3.98 12.84
N HIS A 630 19.10 3.68 13.14
CA HIS A 630 17.97 4.60 12.99
C HIS A 630 17.74 5.33 14.32
N THR A 631 18.60 6.30 14.60
CA THR A 631 18.60 7.05 15.87
C THR A 631 18.87 8.53 15.65
N ASP A 632 18.43 9.37 16.57
CA ASP A 632 18.79 10.79 16.57
C ASP A 632 20.30 11.01 16.70
N THR A 633 20.97 10.15 17.48
CA THR A 633 22.40 10.24 17.72
C THR A 633 23.24 9.96 16.49
N SER A 634 22.77 9.04 15.62
CA SER A 634 23.48 8.64 14.40
C SER A 634 23.16 9.56 13.22
N ASP A 635 21.88 9.91 13.01
CA ASP A 635 21.44 10.66 11.84
C ASP A 635 20.18 11.51 12.09
N LYS A 636 20.29 12.49 12.99
CA LYS A 636 19.21 13.43 13.32
C LYS A 636 18.55 14.10 12.10
N LYS A 637 19.32 14.44 11.06
CA LYS A 637 18.78 15.14 9.89
C LYS A 637 17.81 14.25 9.13
N ARG A 638 18.17 12.99 8.96
CA ARG A 638 17.29 12.00 8.34
C ARG A 638 16.02 11.82 9.15
N ILE A 639 16.12 11.62 10.47
CA ILE A 639 14.94 11.47 11.33
C ILE A 639 14.02 12.69 11.23
N LEU A 640 14.58 13.90 11.30
CA LEU A 640 13.79 15.12 11.13
C LEU A 640 13.10 15.17 9.76
N ASN A 641 13.78 14.73 8.71
CA ASN A 641 13.20 14.69 7.38
C ASN A 641 12.06 13.65 7.27
N GLU A 642 12.24 12.46 7.84
CA GLU A 642 11.23 11.40 7.92
C GLU A 642 9.98 11.84 8.69
N LEU A 643 10.16 12.45 9.87
CA LEU A 643 9.06 12.97 10.69
C LEU A 643 8.33 14.13 10.02
N GLN A 644 9.08 15.04 9.38
CA GLN A 644 8.50 16.20 8.71
C GLN A 644 7.65 15.81 7.50
N HIS A 645 8.09 14.83 6.71
CA HIS A 645 7.42 14.45 5.45
C HIS A 645 6.57 13.17 5.59
N GLY A 646 6.65 12.47 6.72
CA GLY A 646 5.85 11.29 7.02
C GLY A 646 6.22 10.07 6.19
N TYR A 647 7.50 9.68 6.16
CA TYR A 647 7.96 8.43 5.55
C TYR A 647 8.86 7.62 6.45
N ALA A 648 8.90 6.31 6.21
CA ALA A 648 9.56 5.33 7.07
C ALA A 648 9.95 4.08 6.28
N SER A 649 10.74 4.30 5.24
CA SER A 649 11.29 3.24 4.38
C SER A 649 12.75 3.54 4.05
N GLU A 650 13.56 2.49 3.92
CA GLU A 650 14.95 2.58 3.46
C GLU A 650 15.30 1.37 2.59
N GLN A 651 16.21 1.55 1.63
CA GLN A 651 16.71 0.44 0.82
C GLN A 651 18.22 0.23 0.92
N PHE A 652 18.61 -1.04 0.84
CA PHE A 652 20.00 -1.50 0.82
C PHE A 652 20.24 -2.44 -0.35
N GLU A 653 21.41 -2.32 -0.97
CA GLU A 653 21.80 -3.12 -2.12
C GLU A 653 22.94 -4.09 -1.76
N ILE A 654 22.78 -5.37 -2.10
CA ILE A 654 23.83 -6.39 -2.01
C ILE A 654 24.34 -6.70 -3.41
N VAL A 655 25.64 -6.46 -3.61
CA VAL A 655 26.32 -6.57 -4.91
C VAL A 655 27.68 -7.25 -4.78
N GLY A 656 28.04 -8.02 -5.81
CA GLY A 656 29.37 -8.60 -5.97
C GLY A 656 29.45 -10.05 -5.51
N SER A 657 30.33 -10.83 -6.14
CA SER A 657 30.48 -12.28 -5.90
C SER A 657 30.82 -12.61 -4.45
N ASP A 658 31.50 -11.72 -3.75
CA ASP A 658 31.96 -11.93 -2.37
C ASP A 658 30.81 -11.81 -1.36
N THR A 659 29.62 -11.41 -1.80
CA THR A 659 28.41 -11.28 -0.98
C THR A 659 27.49 -12.51 -1.05
N VAL A 660 27.85 -13.52 -1.85
CA VAL A 660 27.11 -14.78 -1.98
C VAL A 660 27.25 -15.60 -0.68
N GLY A 661 26.13 -16.15 -0.22
CA GLY A 661 26.03 -16.95 1.00
C GLY A 661 24.99 -16.43 1.99
N ASP A 662 25.10 -16.89 3.23
CA ASP A 662 24.12 -16.61 4.28
C ASP A 662 24.27 -15.20 4.86
N TRP A 663 23.16 -14.49 4.94
CA TRP A 663 23.01 -13.20 5.59
C TRP A 663 22.07 -13.30 6.78
N ILE A 664 22.35 -12.52 7.83
CA ILE A 664 21.49 -12.39 9.01
C ILE A 664 21.28 -10.91 9.28
N LEU A 665 20.03 -10.54 9.52
CA LEU A 665 19.64 -9.21 10.01
C LEU A 665 19.13 -9.36 11.44
N ASN A 666 19.86 -8.78 12.38
CA ASN A 666 19.41 -8.65 13.77
C ASN A 666 18.95 -7.22 14.00
N VAL A 667 17.94 -7.03 14.85
CA VAL A 667 17.38 -5.73 15.18
C VAL A 667 17.42 -5.53 16.68
N THR A 668 17.88 -4.37 17.11
CA THR A 668 17.81 -3.91 18.50
C THR A 668 16.83 -2.76 18.58
N TYR A 669 15.72 -2.91 19.28
CA TYR A 669 14.77 -1.81 19.48
C TYR A 669 15.25 -0.92 20.64
N LEU A 670 15.27 0.39 20.43
CA LEU A 670 15.73 1.36 21.42
C LEU A 670 14.57 2.09 22.09
N GLY A 671 13.36 1.98 21.56
CA GLY A 671 12.17 2.65 22.07
C GLY A 671 11.61 3.65 21.06
N ASN A 672 10.70 4.49 21.54
CA ASN A 672 10.14 5.59 20.78
C ASN A 672 10.76 6.91 21.26
N ARG A 673 11.05 7.84 20.33
CA ARG A 673 11.67 9.13 20.65
C ARG A 673 10.74 9.99 21.50
N THR A 674 9.45 9.99 21.16
CA THR A 674 8.46 10.79 21.88
C THR A 674 8.19 10.17 23.25
N HIS A 675 8.54 10.91 24.30
CA HIS A 675 8.35 10.44 25.67
C HIS A 675 6.88 10.08 25.94
N GLY A 676 6.64 8.86 26.44
CA GLY A 676 5.30 8.35 26.72
C GLY A 676 4.58 7.73 25.52
N ASN A 677 5.11 7.86 24.30
CA ASN A 677 4.60 7.14 23.15
C ASN A 677 4.93 5.65 23.28
N LYS A 678 3.90 4.81 23.48
CA LYS A 678 4.04 3.35 23.62
C LYS A 678 3.50 2.58 22.41
N VAL A 679 3.19 3.27 21.31
CA VAL A 679 2.72 2.61 20.09
C VAL A 679 3.82 1.67 19.59
N PRO A 680 3.57 0.35 19.52
CA PRO A 680 4.56 -0.60 19.01
C PRO A 680 4.89 -0.36 17.55
N THR A 681 6.06 -0.82 17.12
CA THR A 681 6.52 -0.64 15.76
C THR A 681 6.60 -1.97 15.06
N PHE A 682 5.88 -2.12 13.96
CA PHE A 682 6.12 -3.24 13.05
C PHE A 682 7.25 -2.86 12.11
N LEU A 683 8.27 -3.72 12.02
CA LEU A 683 9.39 -3.58 11.09
C LEU A 683 9.34 -4.75 10.11
N LYS A 684 9.24 -4.43 8.82
CA LYS A 684 9.22 -5.37 7.71
C LYS A 684 10.53 -5.26 6.91
N CYS A 685 11.05 -6.39 6.47
CA CYS A 685 12.13 -6.49 5.50
C CYS A 685 11.65 -7.30 4.30
N THR A 686 11.62 -6.69 3.11
CA THR A 686 11.45 -7.41 1.85
C THR A 686 12.83 -7.64 1.23
N VAL A 687 13.23 -8.91 1.09
CA VAL A 687 14.43 -9.33 0.38
C VAL A 687 14.06 -9.66 -1.06
N GLN A 688 14.53 -8.85 -2.00
CA GLN A 688 14.35 -9.04 -3.44
C GLN A 688 15.62 -9.66 -4.02
N TYR A 689 15.62 -10.98 -4.19
CA TYR A 689 16.75 -11.73 -4.74
C TYR A 689 16.83 -11.54 -6.25
N ASN A 690 18.05 -11.54 -6.80
CA ASN A 690 18.29 -11.41 -8.23
C ASN A 690 17.54 -10.21 -8.82
N PHE A 691 17.52 -9.09 -8.09
CA PHE A 691 16.78 -7.90 -8.48
C PHE A 691 17.14 -7.48 -9.91
N GLY A 692 16.13 -7.18 -10.72
CA GLY A 692 16.26 -6.82 -12.14
C GLY A 692 16.55 -8.00 -13.07
N LYS A 693 16.76 -9.22 -12.58
CA LYS A 693 17.03 -10.40 -13.42
C LYS A 693 15.74 -11.21 -13.66
N PRO A 694 15.70 -12.07 -14.70
CA PRO A 694 14.50 -12.87 -15.02
C PRO A 694 14.03 -13.77 -13.88
N ASN A 695 14.94 -14.25 -13.04
CA ASN A 695 14.67 -15.10 -11.88
C ASN A 695 14.51 -14.32 -10.56
N GLN A 696 14.16 -13.02 -10.63
CA GLN A 696 13.87 -12.22 -9.45
C GLN A 696 12.73 -12.84 -8.65
N ARG A 697 12.94 -12.97 -7.34
CA ARG A 697 11.92 -13.42 -6.37
C ARG A 697 12.01 -12.58 -5.11
N ASN A 698 10.94 -12.56 -4.33
CA ASN A 698 10.88 -11.84 -3.07
C ASN A 698 10.68 -12.80 -1.90
N GLU A 699 11.14 -12.41 -0.72
CA GLU A 699 10.81 -13.02 0.56
C GLU A 699 10.63 -11.90 1.57
N GLU A 700 9.57 -11.97 2.37
CA GLU A 700 9.20 -10.92 3.31
C GLU A 700 9.28 -11.44 4.74
N PHE A 701 9.81 -10.60 5.62
CA PHE A 701 9.92 -10.87 7.04
C PHE A 701 9.35 -9.70 7.81
N MET A 702 8.60 -9.96 8.87
CA MET A 702 8.00 -8.90 9.68
C MET A 702 8.08 -9.27 11.16
N ILE A 703 8.55 -8.34 11.98
CA ILE A 703 8.60 -8.46 13.44
C ILE A 703 7.91 -7.27 14.09
N ARG A 704 7.49 -7.44 15.34
CA ARG A 704 6.99 -6.34 16.18
C ARG A 704 8.05 -5.98 17.22
N LEU A 705 8.44 -4.71 17.21
CA LEU A 705 9.35 -4.08 18.15
C LEU A 705 8.52 -3.44 19.28
N MET A 706 8.83 -3.78 20.53
CA MET A 706 8.04 -3.33 21.69
C MET A 706 8.90 -3.04 22.92
N GLU A 707 9.81 -3.94 23.29
CA GLU A 707 10.61 -3.78 24.51
C GLU A 707 11.95 -3.13 24.18
N SER A 708 12.24 -1.98 24.79
CA SER A 708 13.53 -1.30 24.61
C SER A 708 14.68 -2.17 25.11
N GLY A 709 15.75 -2.26 24.34
CA GLY A 709 16.88 -3.15 24.55
C GLY A 709 16.65 -4.59 24.06
N GLU A 710 15.48 -4.90 23.50
CA GLU A 710 15.22 -6.22 22.93
C GLU A 710 15.97 -6.39 21.61
N GLU A 711 16.74 -7.48 21.52
CA GLU A 711 17.39 -7.94 20.30
C GLU A 711 16.58 -9.08 19.68
N GLN A 712 16.18 -8.96 18.41
CA GLN A 712 15.43 -10.00 17.68
C GLN A 712 16.07 -10.25 16.29
N GLN A 713 15.91 -11.46 15.75
CA GLN A 713 16.31 -11.74 14.36
C GLN A 713 15.18 -11.31 13.43
N LEU A 714 15.41 -10.29 12.60
CA LEU A 714 14.45 -9.84 11.60
C LEU A 714 14.43 -10.79 10.40
N ALA A 715 15.59 -11.13 9.85
CA ALA A 715 15.67 -11.97 8.67
C ALA A 715 16.92 -12.86 8.70
N LYS A 716 16.80 -14.04 8.10
CA LYS A 716 17.93 -14.90 7.74
C LYS A 716 17.69 -15.41 6.33
N PHE A 717 18.59 -15.09 5.42
CA PHE A 717 18.41 -15.40 4.00
C PHE A 717 19.73 -15.75 3.32
N ALA A 718 19.66 -16.39 2.16
CA ALA A 718 20.84 -16.79 1.38
C ALA A 718 20.84 -16.11 0.01
N VAL A 719 21.89 -15.36 -0.27
CA VAL A 719 22.13 -14.73 -1.58
C VAL A 719 22.88 -15.72 -2.46
N GLN A 720 22.41 -15.93 -3.70
CA GLN A 720 22.98 -16.86 -4.67
C GLN A 720 23.77 -16.14 -5.78
#